data_AF-A0A381RKB3-F1
#
_entry.id   AF-A0A381RKB3-F1
#
_cell.length_a   1.000
_cell.length_b   1.000
_cell.length_c   1.000
_cell.angle_alpha   90.00
_cell.angle_beta   90.00
_cell.angle_gamma   90.00
#
_symmetry.space_group_name_H-M   'P 1'
#
loop_
_entity.id
_entity.type
_entity.pdbx_description
1 polymer ?
#
loop_
_entity_poly.entity_id
_entity_poly.type
_entity_poly.pdbx_seq_one_letter_code
_entity_poly.pdbx_strand_id
1 'polypeptide(L)'
;DFDKPSFSDNVAPGKEYCYSVSAADQYGTEGEQSTTECAKGQFAPPTNFTAEVMRNTVSFSWKSVEGVSGYHLYRDGELILTTTEFSFLDQDLIFDRDFKYDIASFDQDGDDGPLVTVNVRTHEEVTSPVMSGAADLKQVTLTWNLLPLRIDHVYKVYRDGVLLADLTDTFYVDIVDPGQFYCYKVTAKDAYGTEGPSSNEECYKVLVNYPKGLTLTGDIKRVIFKWKQMLGAVQYRIYSHNKDNGETKFMTKTTSNYYIHKGLEFDEEYCYKMSSIDADGDEGPLSPVMCGWVLPPPHLTLVEKYFVEQSDNQILDGSEKGLIVVKIVNDGRSPARELKPWLEPLGFSNTPSLVIDTVATIPVLGVGDSITINFPVYAKLKIETGERKFNIRIEEYAGTDLSPEKVTFPTLAVVPPNLVISDFAIDNEFGHHYIPKNETTTLTVRFQNLSIGKTDTAILAFRRGEGFKNDTDEIKNFGLVPGGAWFDYSFEVLAKEDRFTVYFDTYDYFDVRKTIPIHLEVLKHYKGKDDLEAIDVPVSDFIPPGQLPKEHKLLTELPNVNISRDIIGIVLGNKQFWTEKIPGNQSSEEDVKIVREYYNKLFGIKNHQMIPSQFWLFDNGITINNFNEIFNPNIGFISDKIKSVVEYSKIDTIDLMLYYSGEGTTIEGDKCIIPYDADKNKIHSFFKIKDLYSMLHEIEKIDNIGDIFVFMDVDFNNSAFKQNLIASEPVIDDKKKKKKKKKKKKNVEEIVQPVFPEELIPPTGITTFYAANTTEKSYDHPDSNNGIFTYYMLKGLRGDADNGDKAITVEELHNYIRKNVHDTTKSLYSSLPQTPQLFTEKPNRVLLRLP
;
A
#
# COMPACT_ATOMS: atom_id res chain seq x y z
N ASP A 1 -28.93 140.25 11.29
CA ASP A 1 -29.04 141.64 10.83
C ASP A 1 -30.38 142.18 11.35
N PHE A 2 -30.39 142.64 12.61
CA PHE A 2 -31.61 142.79 13.44
C PHE A 2 -32.05 144.25 13.66
N ASP A 3 -31.43 145.22 12.98
CA ASP A 3 -31.69 146.65 13.17
C ASP A 3 -32.70 147.24 12.16
N LYS A 4 -33.56 146.41 11.55
CA LYS A 4 -34.69 146.88 10.73
C LYS A 4 -35.99 146.72 11.52
N PRO A 5 -36.85 147.76 11.58
CA PRO A 5 -38.18 147.60 12.16
C PRO A 5 -38.92 146.49 11.42
N SER A 6 -39.40 145.49 12.16
CA SER A 6 -40.11 144.33 11.63
C SER A 6 -41.43 144.13 12.37
N PHE A 7 -42.43 143.67 11.64
CA PHE A 7 -43.74 143.30 12.14
C PHE A 7 -44.02 141.86 11.68
N SER A 8 -44.47 141.02 12.61
CA SER A 8 -44.86 139.64 12.33
C SER A 8 -46.35 139.51 12.60
N ASP A 9 -47.11 139.19 11.55
CA ASP A 9 -48.54 138.89 11.67
C ASP A 9 -48.75 137.38 11.72
N ASN A 10 -49.58 136.92 12.66
CA ASN A 10 -49.93 135.51 12.77
C ASN A 10 -51.14 135.22 11.89
N VAL A 11 -50.87 134.87 10.64
CA VAL A 11 -51.88 134.63 9.62
C VAL A 11 -52.26 133.16 9.47
N ALA A 12 -53.49 132.90 9.04
CA ALA A 12 -53.91 131.54 8.70
C ALA A 12 -53.19 131.06 7.43
N PRO A 13 -52.65 129.83 7.40
CA PRO A 13 -51.96 129.31 6.22
C PRO A 13 -52.91 129.10 5.03
N GLY A 14 -52.38 129.16 3.81
CA GLY A 14 -53.11 129.01 2.55
C GLY A 14 -53.95 130.22 2.13
N LYS A 15 -53.88 131.34 2.87
CA LYS A 15 -54.58 132.59 2.53
C LYS A 15 -53.58 133.68 2.17
N GLU A 16 -53.92 134.49 1.16
CA GLU A 16 -53.16 135.67 0.76
C GLU A 16 -53.47 136.86 1.67
N TYR A 17 -52.42 137.52 2.14
CA TYR A 17 -52.49 138.73 2.95
C TYR A 17 -51.61 139.80 2.31
N CYS A 18 -52.18 140.99 2.17
CA CYS A 18 -51.54 142.13 1.54
C CYS A 18 -51.26 143.20 2.60
N TYR A 19 -50.02 143.66 2.67
CA TYR A 19 -49.58 144.64 3.65
C TYR A 19 -48.99 145.86 2.95
N SER A 20 -49.33 147.03 3.44
CA SER A 20 -48.66 148.29 3.16
C SER A 20 -48.39 148.98 4.48
N VAL A 21 -47.26 149.65 4.59
CA VAL A 21 -46.83 150.34 5.81
C VAL A 21 -46.66 151.82 5.53
N SER A 22 -47.18 152.66 6.41
CA SER A 22 -46.96 154.11 6.45
C SER A 22 -46.20 154.46 7.72
N ALA A 23 -45.42 155.54 7.66
CA ALA A 23 -44.79 156.10 8.85
C ALA A 23 -45.63 157.27 9.37
N ALA A 24 -45.91 157.30 10.67
CA ALA A 24 -46.51 158.45 11.35
C ALA A 24 -45.47 159.17 12.20
N ASP A 25 -45.51 160.50 12.22
CA ASP A 25 -44.62 161.31 13.06
C ASP A 25 -45.12 161.39 14.52
N GLN A 26 -44.32 162.03 15.39
CA GLN A 26 -44.65 162.19 16.81
C GLN A 26 -45.90 163.03 17.10
N TYR A 27 -46.44 163.73 16.10
CA TYR A 27 -47.65 164.56 16.21
C TYR A 27 -48.88 163.85 15.61
N GLY A 28 -48.72 162.63 15.11
CA GLY A 28 -49.79 161.81 14.55
C GLY A 28 -50.11 162.09 13.07
N THR A 29 -49.21 162.77 12.34
CA THR A 29 -49.37 162.97 10.89
C THR A 29 -48.85 161.73 10.15
N GLU A 30 -49.72 161.06 9.39
CA GLU A 30 -49.37 159.86 8.62
C GLU A 30 -48.82 160.22 7.23
N GLY A 31 -47.69 159.62 6.86
CA GLY A 31 -47.10 159.74 5.53
C GLY A 31 -47.73 158.79 4.50
N GLU A 32 -47.29 158.90 3.23
CA GLU A 32 -47.73 158.00 2.16
C GLU A 32 -47.47 156.53 2.53
N GLN A 33 -48.43 155.67 2.18
CA GLN A 33 -48.28 154.22 2.34
C GLN A 33 -47.25 153.66 1.36
N SER A 34 -46.52 152.62 1.79
CA SER A 34 -45.67 151.84 0.91
C SER A 34 -46.47 151.18 -0.21
N THR A 35 -45.79 150.66 -1.23
CA THR A 35 -46.40 149.70 -2.15
C THR A 35 -46.96 148.53 -1.34
N THR A 36 -48.15 148.08 -1.73
CA THR A 36 -48.77 146.90 -1.14
C THR A 36 -48.07 145.66 -1.68
N GLU A 37 -47.49 144.88 -0.78
CA GLU A 37 -46.92 143.58 -1.09
C GLU A 37 -47.84 142.48 -0.56
N CYS A 38 -48.16 141.50 -1.39
CA CYS A 38 -49.03 140.38 -1.04
C CYS A 38 -48.21 139.09 -0.95
N ALA A 39 -48.48 138.30 0.08
CA ALA A 39 -47.89 136.97 0.24
C ALA A 39 -48.91 136.02 0.88
N LYS A 40 -48.82 134.73 0.55
CA LYS A 40 -49.63 133.69 1.20
C LYS A 40 -48.98 133.24 2.50
N GLY A 41 -49.80 132.99 3.52
CA GLY A 41 -49.34 132.30 4.73
C GLY A 41 -48.94 130.85 4.39
N GLN A 42 -47.73 130.43 4.76
CA GLN A 42 -47.26 129.06 4.48
C GLN A 42 -47.72 128.05 5.53
N PHE A 43 -48.02 126.82 5.12
CA PHE A 43 -48.26 125.72 6.06
C PHE A 43 -46.95 125.30 6.75
N ALA A 44 -47.03 124.90 8.01
CA ALA A 44 -45.88 124.40 8.76
C ALA A 44 -45.43 123.04 8.22
N PRO A 45 -44.12 122.73 8.20
CA PRO A 45 -43.64 121.42 7.78
C PRO A 45 -44.17 120.30 8.67
N PRO A 46 -44.22 119.07 8.15
CA PRO A 46 -44.56 117.91 8.96
C PRO A 46 -43.58 117.72 10.13
N THR A 47 -44.12 117.42 11.30
CA THR A 47 -43.31 117.14 12.51
C THR A 47 -42.96 115.66 12.60
N ASN A 48 -41.92 115.32 13.37
CA ASN A 48 -41.40 113.95 13.50
C ASN A 48 -41.02 113.30 12.15
N PHE A 49 -40.50 114.08 11.20
CA PHE A 49 -39.90 113.51 9.99
C PHE A 49 -38.65 112.71 10.39
N THR A 50 -38.76 111.39 10.31
CA THR A 50 -37.72 110.43 10.68
C THR A 50 -37.38 109.56 9.49
N ALA A 51 -36.12 109.15 9.42
CA ALA A 51 -35.59 108.28 8.37
C ALA A 51 -34.87 107.09 9.01
N GLU A 52 -35.18 105.88 8.54
CA GLU A 52 -34.53 104.64 8.92
C GLU A 52 -33.87 104.02 7.69
N VAL A 53 -32.57 103.76 7.77
CA VAL A 53 -31.79 103.18 6.68
C VAL A 53 -31.75 101.67 6.83
N MET A 54 -32.14 100.96 5.77
CA MET A 54 -32.07 99.50 5.67
C MET A 54 -31.36 99.13 4.35
N ARG A 55 -30.08 98.73 4.44
CA ARG A 55 -29.22 98.47 3.27
C ARG A 55 -29.13 99.72 2.37
N ASN A 56 -29.68 99.65 1.16
CA ASN A 56 -29.78 100.73 0.19
C ASN A 56 -31.21 101.25 0.03
N THR A 57 -32.02 101.12 1.07
CA THR A 57 -33.40 101.61 1.11
C THR A 57 -33.56 102.51 2.32
N VAL A 58 -34.33 103.59 2.19
CA VAL A 58 -34.62 104.50 3.29
C VAL A 58 -36.13 104.56 3.51
N SER A 59 -36.55 104.24 4.72
CA SER A 59 -37.93 104.33 5.16
C SER A 59 -38.15 105.65 5.90
N PHE A 60 -39.12 106.43 5.46
CA PHE A 60 -39.49 107.70 6.05
C PHE A 60 -40.85 107.60 6.74
N SER A 61 -41.00 108.31 7.86
CA SER A 61 -42.29 108.53 8.50
C SER A 61 -42.39 109.94 9.10
N TRP A 62 -43.59 110.51 9.09
CA TRP A 62 -43.87 111.84 9.64
C TRP A 62 -45.31 111.96 10.16
N LYS A 63 -45.64 113.07 10.83
CA LYS A 63 -46.99 113.35 11.32
C LYS A 63 -47.79 114.24 10.38
N SER A 64 -49.10 114.02 10.36
CA SER A 64 -50.06 114.85 9.62
C SER A 64 -50.03 116.31 10.04
N VAL A 65 -50.22 117.22 9.09
CA VAL A 65 -50.40 118.67 9.28
C VAL A 65 -51.83 118.98 8.87
N GLU A 66 -52.60 119.64 9.73
CA GLU A 66 -53.99 119.94 9.42
C GLU A 66 -54.13 120.98 8.29
N GLY A 67 -55.02 120.71 7.34
CA GLY A 67 -55.41 121.66 6.29
C GLY A 67 -54.54 121.70 5.03
N VAL A 68 -53.48 120.87 4.95
CA VAL A 68 -52.58 120.78 3.78
C VAL A 68 -53.17 119.92 2.67
N SER A 69 -52.78 120.15 1.42
CA SER A 69 -53.18 119.31 0.28
C SER A 69 -52.36 118.02 0.18
N GLY A 70 -51.17 118.00 0.77
CA GLY A 70 -50.28 116.85 0.83
C GLY A 70 -48.86 117.24 1.18
N TYR A 71 -47.91 116.37 0.85
CA TYR A 71 -46.48 116.53 1.07
C TYR A 71 -45.69 116.35 -0.22
N HIS A 72 -44.69 117.22 -0.38
CA HIS A 72 -43.63 117.08 -1.35
C HIS A 72 -42.36 116.62 -0.65
N LEU A 73 -41.81 115.49 -1.09
CA LEU A 73 -40.53 114.97 -0.63
C LEU A 73 -39.53 115.08 -1.77
N TYR A 74 -38.43 115.77 -1.48
CA TYR A 74 -37.32 116.00 -2.39
C TYR A 74 -36.13 115.16 -1.96
N ARG A 75 -35.40 114.61 -2.94
CA ARG A 75 -34.10 113.95 -2.74
C ARG A 75 -33.06 114.69 -3.56
N ASP A 76 -32.02 115.18 -2.88
CA ASP A 76 -30.94 115.98 -3.48
C ASP A 76 -31.46 117.19 -4.29
N GLY A 77 -32.61 117.75 -3.88
CA GLY A 77 -33.26 118.89 -4.53
C GLY A 77 -34.25 118.54 -5.65
N GLU A 78 -34.36 117.27 -6.06
CA GLU A 78 -35.36 116.82 -7.04
C GLU A 78 -36.61 116.28 -6.33
N LEU A 79 -37.81 116.66 -6.82
CA LEU A 79 -39.07 116.15 -6.29
C LEU A 79 -39.22 114.67 -6.64
N ILE A 80 -39.22 113.79 -5.65
CA ILE A 80 -39.34 112.34 -5.84
C ILE A 80 -40.71 111.78 -5.46
N LEU A 81 -41.49 112.51 -4.67
CA LEU A 81 -42.80 112.06 -4.22
C LEU A 81 -43.73 113.24 -3.92
N THR A 82 -44.95 113.16 -4.47
CA THR A 82 -46.11 113.91 -4.01
C THR A 82 -47.08 112.92 -3.38
N THR A 83 -47.44 113.09 -2.11
CA THR A 83 -48.30 112.13 -1.41
C THR A 83 -49.20 112.79 -0.38
N THR A 84 -50.30 112.13 -0.04
CA THR A 84 -51.14 112.46 1.13
C THR A 84 -50.90 111.49 2.30
N GLU A 85 -50.10 110.46 2.08
CA GLU A 85 -49.70 109.49 3.09
C GLU A 85 -48.62 110.05 4.05
N PHE A 86 -48.42 109.35 5.16
CA PHE A 86 -47.52 109.77 6.25
C PHE A 86 -46.22 108.96 6.33
N SER A 87 -45.97 108.14 5.33
CA SER A 87 -44.78 107.29 5.22
C SER A 87 -44.41 107.07 3.77
N PHE A 88 -43.13 106.86 3.51
CA PHE A 88 -42.62 106.54 2.19
C PHE A 88 -41.40 105.64 2.29
N LEU A 89 -41.25 104.71 1.35
CA LEU A 89 -40.10 103.83 1.25
C LEU A 89 -39.36 104.14 -0.05
N ASP A 90 -38.18 104.74 0.06
CA ASP A 90 -37.31 105.00 -1.10
C ASP A 90 -36.36 103.81 -1.30
N GLN A 91 -36.59 103.06 -2.37
CA GLN A 91 -35.91 101.78 -2.67
C GLN A 91 -34.83 101.94 -3.73
N ASP A 92 -33.97 100.91 -3.86
CA ASP A 92 -32.96 100.79 -4.93
C ASP A 92 -31.98 101.97 -5.03
N LEU A 93 -31.63 102.57 -3.89
CA LEU A 93 -30.61 103.62 -3.83
C LEU A 93 -29.23 103.04 -4.10
N ILE A 94 -28.28 103.92 -4.40
CA ILE A 94 -26.86 103.56 -4.48
C ILE A 94 -26.36 103.28 -3.06
N PHE A 95 -25.66 102.17 -2.85
CA PHE A 95 -25.02 101.84 -1.58
C PHE A 95 -23.93 102.85 -1.21
N ASP A 96 -23.67 102.97 0.07
CA ASP A 96 -22.64 103.83 0.65
C ASP A 96 -22.66 105.30 0.18
N ARG A 97 -23.85 105.86 0.00
CA ARG A 97 -24.02 107.22 -0.51
C ARG A 97 -24.83 108.06 0.46
N ASP A 98 -24.35 109.27 0.70
CA ASP A 98 -25.08 110.32 1.42
C ASP A 98 -26.18 110.88 0.52
N PHE A 99 -27.40 110.97 1.06
CA PHE A 99 -28.57 111.55 0.42
C PHE A 99 -29.18 112.61 1.34
N LYS A 100 -29.57 113.75 0.75
CA LYS A 100 -30.30 114.81 1.44
C LYS A 100 -31.78 114.71 1.09
N TYR A 101 -32.63 114.56 2.10
CA TYR A 101 -34.07 114.55 1.92
C TYR A 101 -34.70 115.78 2.55
N ASP A 102 -35.50 116.50 1.78
CA ASP A 102 -36.26 117.66 2.24
C ASP A 102 -37.75 117.38 2.09
N ILE A 103 -38.56 117.59 3.13
CA ILE A 103 -40.01 117.45 3.07
C ILE A 103 -40.70 118.78 3.36
N ALA A 104 -41.71 119.13 2.55
CA ALA A 104 -42.60 120.26 2.78
C ALA A 104 -44.06 119.81 2.70
N SER A 105 -44.93 120.47 3.46
CA SER A 105 -46.37 120.47 3.19
C SER A 105 -46.68 121.47 2.08
N PHE A 106 -47.58 121.14 1.16
CA PHE A 106 -48.00 122.05 0.09
C PHE A 106 -49.48 122.43 0.18
N ASP A 107 -49.84 123.59 -0.35
CA ASP A 107 -51.20 124.14 -0.34
C ASP A 107 -52.06 123.69 -1.54
N GLN A 108 -53.23 124.30 -1.78
CA GLN A 108 -54.10 123.92 -2.91
C GLN A 108 -53.55 124.35 -4.28
N ASP A 109 -52.66 125.34 -4.30
CA ASP A 109 -52.04 125.86 -5.51
C ASP A 109 -50.73 125.13 -5.84
N GLY A 110 -50.27 124.25 -4.94
CA GLY A 110 -49.04 123.48 -5.08
C GLY A 110 -47.81 124.18 -4.51
N ASP A 111 -47.99 125.28 -3.78
CA ASP A 111 -46.90 126.07 -3.20
C ASP A 111 -46.40 125.40 -1.90
N ASP A 112 -45.08 125.18 -1.80
CA ASP A 112 -44.45 124.56 -0.64
C ASP A 112 -44.32 125.50 0.56
N GLY A 113 -44.57 124.96 1.75
CA GLY A 113 -44.18 125.55 3.02
C GLY A 113 -42.69 125.42 3.33
N PRO A 114 -42.25 125.77 4.55
CA PRO A 114 -40.87 125.58 4.98
C PRO A 114 -40.45 124.11 4.90
N LEU A 115 -39.21 123.85 4.48
CA LEU A 115 -38.66 122.49 4.34
C LEU A 115 -38.08 121.99 5.67
N VAL A 116 -38.23 120.68 5.93
CA VAL A 116 -37.48 119.96 6.97
C VAL A 116 -36.51 118.99 6.30
N THR A 117 -35.23 119.13 6.65
CA THR A 117 -34.14 118.33 6.08
C THR A 117 -33.75 117.18 7.00
N VAL A 118 -33.56 115.99 6.42
CA VAL A 118 -32.85 114.86 7.03
C VAL A 118 -31.77 114.36 6.08
N ASN A 119 -30.56 114.19 6.60
CA ASN A 119 -29.44 113.58 5.87
C ASN A 119 -29.29 112.14 6.33
N VAL A 120 -29.20 111.21 5.38
CA VAL A 120 -28.95 109.80 5.63
C VAL A 120 -27.86 109.28 4.72
N ARG A 121 -27.16 108.23 5.16
CA ARG A 121 -26.20 107.51 4.34
C ARG A 121 -26.64 106.06 4.24
N THR A 122 -26.79 105.54 3.03
CA THR A 122 -27.07 104.12 2.80
C THR A 122 -25.89 103.26 3.29
N HIS A 123 -26.16 102.01 3.70
CA HIS A 123 -25.11 101.11 4.18
C HIS A 123 -24.14 100.74 3.06
N GLU A 124 -22.96 100.21 3.41
CA GLU A 124 -22.02 99.66 2.42
C GLU A 124 -22.59 98.40 1.76
N GLU A 125 -22.25 98.17 0.48
CA GLU A 125 -22.63 96.95 -0.20
C GLU A 125 -21.76 95.79 0.28
N VAL A 126 -22.37 94.81 0.94
CA VAL A 126 -21.70 93.57 1.34
C VAL A 126 -21.51 92.68 0.11
N THR A 127 -20.31 92.70 -0.47
CA THR A 127 -19.95 91.88 -1.63
C THR A 127 -19.51 90.45 -1.24
N SER A 128 -19.47 89.53 -2.20
CA SER A 128 -19.01 88.16 -1.94
C SER A 128 -17.48 88.11 -1.78
N PRO A 129 -16.94 87.37 -0.78
CA PRO A 129 -15.52 87.07 -0.73
C PRO A 129 -15.12 86.08 -1.84
N VAL A 130 -13.84 86.08 -2.20
CA VAL A 130 -13.19 85.09 -3.07
C VAL A 130 -12.48 84.09 -2.19
N MET A 131 -12.89 82.83 -2.28
CA MET A 131 -12.40 81.73 -1.46
C MET A 131 -11.50 80.82 -2.30
N SER A 132 -10.51 80.23 -1.63
CA SER A 132 -9.65 79.17 -2.15
C SER A 132 -9.29 78.23 -1.00
N GLY A 133 -8.81 77.04 -1.32
CA GLY A 133 -8.51 76.05 -0.29
C GLY A 133 -7.72 74.86 -0.82
N ALA A 134 -7.33 74.00 0.11
CA ALA A 134 -6.60 72.78 -0.17
C ALA A 134 -6.95 71.70 0.85
N ALA A 135 -7.03 70.45 0.39
CA ALA A 135 -7.15 69.28 1.24
C ALA A 135 -5.77 68.68 1.51
N ASP A 136 -5.52 68.27 2.76
CA ASP A 136 -4.43 67.37 3.10
C ASP A 136 -4.98 65.96 3.43
N LEU A 137 -4.26 65.16 4.22
CA LEU A 137 -4.65 63.80 4.61
C LEU A 137 -5.61 63.73 5.82
N LYS A 138 -6.00 64.87 6.41
CA LYS A 138 -6.84 64.93 7.62
C LYS A 138 -7.85 66.09 7.62
N GLN A 139 -7.57 67.15 6.87
CA GLN A 139 -8.31 68.40 6.98
C GLN A 139 -8.37 69.13 5.63
N VAL A 140 -9.34 70.03 5.53
CA VAL A 140 -9.46 71.02 4.46
C VAL A 140 -9.16 72.39 5.05
N THR A 141 -8.22 73.11 4.44
CA THR A 141 -7.90 74.49 4.80
C THR A 141 -8.50 75.43 3.76
N LEU A 142 -9.32 76.38 4.20
CA LEU A 142 -9.94 77.41 3.38
C LEU A 142 -9.32 78.76 3.73
N THR A 143 -9.13 79.59 2.72
CA THR A 143 -8.64 80.98 2.85
C THR A 143 -9.39 81.89 1.88
N TRP A 144 -9.75 83.09 2.32
CA TRP A 144 -10.43 84.08 1.48
C TRP A 144 -9.87 85.50 1.67
N ASN A 145 -10.25 86.42 0.80
CA ASN A 145 -9.81 87.82 0.93
C ASN A 145 -10.63 88.58 2.00
N LEU A 146 -9.96 89.49 2.70
CA LEU A 146 -10.62 90.47 3.57
C LEU A 146 -11.45 91.46 2.70
N LEU A 147 -12.68 91.76 3.11
CA LEU A 147 -13.55 92.71 2.41
C LEU A 147 -13.27 94.14 2.90
N PRO A 148 -13.23 95.14 2.01
CA PRO A 148 -12.90 96.52 2.37
C PRO A 148 -14.11 97.28 2.94
N LEU A 149 -14.89 96.67 3.83
CA LEU A 149 -15.99 97.33 4.55
C LEU A 149 -15.41 98.18 5.68
N ARG A 150 -15.95 99.39 5.90
CA ARG A 150 -15.55 100.25 7.02
C ARG A 150 -16.13 99.80 8.34
N ILE A 151 -17.23 99.06 8.31
CA ILE A 151 -17.87 98.49 9.49
C ILE A 151 -17.40 97.06 9.74
N ASP A 152 -17.38 96.71 11.03
CA ASP A 152 -17.09 95.36 11.48
C ASP A 152 -18.04 94.35 10.80
N HIS A 153 -17.46 93.27 10.34
CA HIS A 153 -18.16 92.20 9.66
C HIS A 153 -17.56 90.85 10.07
N VAL A 154 -18.37 89.81 9.93
CA VAL A 154 -17.96 88.43 10.17
C VAL A 154 -18.18 87.61 8.91
N TYR A 155 -17.36 86.59 8.72
CA TYR A 155 -17.48 85.60 7.68
C TYR A 155 -18.20 84.37 8.20
N LYS A 156 -19.16 83.89 7.41
CA LYS A 156 -19.88 82.67 7.70
C LYS A 156 -19.42 81.57 6.77
N VAL A 157 -18.90 80.48 7.32
CA VAL A 157 -18.41 79.34 6.54
C VAL A 157 -19.48 78.28 6.48
N TYR A 158 -19.84 77.86 5.27
CA TYR A 158 -20.81 76.81 5.01
C TYR A 158 -20.12 75.61 4.39
N ARG A 159 -20.53 74.41 4.81
CA ARG A 159 -20.17 73.13 4.18
C ARG A 159 -21.43 72.39 3.81
N ASP A 160 -21.56 72.04 2.54
CA ASP A 160 -22.72 71.34 1.97
C ASP A 160 -24.06 72.05 2.32
N GLY A 161 -24.02 73.38 2.41
CA GLY A 161 -25.15 74.23 2.77
C GLY A 161 -25.41 74.41 4.27
N VAL A 162 -24.66 73.73 5.15
CA VAL A 162 -24.76 73.85 6.62
C VAL A 162 -23.75 74.86 7.13
N LEU A 163 -24.20 75.80 7.97
CA LEU A 163 -23.33 76.76 8.64
C LEU A 163 -22.42 76.05 9.65
N LEU A 164 -21.11 76.20 9.50
CA LEU A 164 -20.10 75.64 10.40
C LEU A 164 -19.63 76.64 11.46
N ALA A 165 -19.35 77.88 11.05
CA ALA A 165 -18.76 78.89 11.93
C ALA A 165 -19.01 80.32 11.42
N ASP A 166 -19.04 81.25 12.37
CA ASP A 166 -18.99 82.70 12.17
C ASP A 166 -17.62 83.19 12.69
N LEU A 167 -16.81 83.82 11.83
CA LEU A 167 -15.39 84.10 12.08
C LEU A 167 -15.04 85.53 11.67
N THR A 168 -14.08 86.15 12.34
CA THR A 168 -13.46 87.41 11.87
C THR A 168 -12.19 87.16 11.06
N ASP A 169 -11.57 85.98 11.24
CA ASP A 169 -10.39 85.58 10.49
C ASP A 169 -10.73 85.28 9.03
N THR A 170 -9.71 85.34 8.17
CA THR A 170 -9.83 85.07 6.73
C THR A 170 -9.41 83.66 6.33
N PHE A 171 -9.42 82.75 7.30
CA PHE A 171 -9.13 81.33 7.08
C PHE A 171 -9.96 80.44 8.00
N TYR A 172 -10.16 79.19 7.58
CA TYR A 172 -10.82 78.17 8.39
C TYR A 172 -10.21 76.80 8.10
N VAL A 173 -10.07 75.99 9.14
CA VAL A 173 -9.59 74.61 9.04
C VAL A 173 -10.73 73.69 9.46
N ASP A 174 -11.17 72.84 8.53
CA ASP A 174 -12.18 71.84 8.78
C ASP A 174 -11.56 70.44 8.84
N ILE A 175 -11.73 69.75 9.97
CA ILE A 175 -11.29 68.37 10.14
C ILE A 175 -12.45 67.47 9.74
N VAL A 176 -12.27 66.74 8.64
CA VAL A 176 -13.34 65.98 8.00
C VAL A 176 -12.96 64.53 7.79
N ASP A 177 -13.97 63.67 7.76
CA ASP A 177 -13.76 62.25 7.47
C ASP A 177 -13.30 62.07 6.02
N PRO A 178 -12.31 61.20 5.75
CA PRO A 178 -11.75 61.00 4.42
C PRO A 178 -12.67 60.16 3.53
N GLY A 179 -12.45 60.27 2.22
CA GLY A 179 -13.13 59.45 1.19
C GLY A 179 -14.45 60.03 0.69
N GLN A 180 -14.81 61.25 1.07
CA GLN A 180 -15.98 61.96 0.53
C GLN A 180 -15.65 63.42 0.20
N PHE A 181 -16.41 63.98 -0.75
CA PHE A 181 -16.31 65.39 -1.12
C PHE A 181 -17.12 66.26 -0.16
N TYR A 182 -16.55 67.41 0.19
CA TYR A 182 -17.20 68.47 0.96
C TYR A 182 -17.09 69.77 0.18
N CYS A 183 -18.21 70.43 -0.06
CA CYS A 183 -18.28 71.67 -0.84
C CYS A 183 -18.46 72.87 0.08
N TYR A 184 -17.63 73.89 -0.09
CA TYR A 184 -17.55 75.03 0.82
C TYR A 184 -17.96 76.34 0.15
N LYS A 185 -18.65 77.18 0.93
CA LYS A 185 -19.03 78.56 0.58
C LYS A 185 -18.77 79.46 1.77
N VAL A 186 -18.42 80.71 1.51
CA VAL A 186 -18.24 81.74 2.54
C VAL A 186 -19.10 82.95 2.19
N THR A 187 -19.89 83.46 3.14
CA THR A 187 -20.57 84.75 3.01
C THR A 187 -19.99 85.73 4.02
N ALA A 188 -20.20 87.02 3.80
CA ALA A 188 -19.91 88.04 4.78
C ALA A 188 -21.22 88.61 5.34
N LYS A 189 -21.22 88.92 6.64
CA LYS A 189 -22.33 89.54 7.36
C LYS A 189 -21.83 90.78 8.08
N ASP A 190 -22.42 91.92 7.76
CA ASP A 190 -22.08 93.19 8.42
C ASP A 190 -22.68 93.31 9.84
N ALA A 191 -22.27 94.35 10.57
CA ALA A 191 -22.79 94.64 11.90
C ALA A 191 -24.30 94.97 11.94
N TYR A 192 -24.90 95.33 10.80
CA TYR A 192 -26.34 95.59 10.67
C TYR A 192 -27.16 94.31 10.47
N GLY A 193 -26.49 93.16 10.34
CA GLY A 193 -27.13 91.87 10.15
C GLY A 193 -27.38 91.49 8.70
N THR A 194 -26.92 92.32 7.75
CA THR A 194 -27.04 92.08 6.31
C THR A 194 -26.02 91.03 5.88
N GLU A 195 -26.50 89.92 5.30
CA GLU A 195 -25.64 88.90 4.71
C GLU A 195 -25.52 89.12 3.19
N GLY A 196 -24.28 89.17 2.71
CA GLY A 196 -23.96 89.31 1.29
C GLY A 196 -24.08 87.99 0.51
N PRO A 197 -23.84 88.02 -0.81
CA PRO A 197 -23.83 86.83 -1.63
C PRO A 197 -22.70 85.87 -1.22
N SER A 198 -22.88 84.57 -1.50
CA SER A 198 -21.84 83.55 -1.28
C SER A 198 -20.65 83.74 -2.21
N SER A 199 -19.48 83.34 -1.73
CA SER A 199 -18.27 83.13 -2.52
C SER A 199 -18.47 82.12 -3.66
N ASN A 200 -17.42 81.90 -4.45
CA ASN A 200 -17.28 80.69 -5.25
C ASN A 200 -17.43 79.44 -4.36
N GLU A 201 -17.96 78.37 -4.95
CA GLU A 201 -18.03 77.05 -4.33
C GLU A 201 -16.82 76.22 -4.77
N GLU A 202 -16.08 75.69 -3.80
CA GLU A 202 -15.02 74.72 -4.07
C GLU A 202 -15.24 73.44 -3.25
N CYS A 203 -15.08 72.29 -3.90
CA CYS A 203 -15.28 70.99 -3.30
C CYS A 203 -13.94 70.28 -3.14
N TYR A 204 -13.68 69.78 -1.94
CA TYR A 204 -12.44 69.10 -1.60
C TYR A 204 -12.72 67.71 -1.03
N LYS A 205 -11.83 66.77 -1.33
CA LYS A 205 -11.87 65.41 -0.81
C LYS A 205 -10.55 65.10 -0.11
N VAL A 206 -10.65 64.70 1.16
CA VAL A 206 -9.51 64.19 1.93
C VAL A 206 -9.30 62.73 1.57
N LEU A 207 -8.11 62.37 1.07
CA LEU A 207 -7.81 60.98 0.70
C LEU A 207 -7.71 60.08 1.93
N VAL A 208 -8.13 58.82 1.76
CA VAL A 208 -8.10 57.84 2.86
C VAL A 208 -6.66 57.40 3.13
N ASN A 209 -6.17 57.68 4.32
CA ASN A 209 -4.82 57.31 4.73
C ASN A 209 -4.66 55.78 4.84
N TYR A 210 -3.41 55.29 4.77
CA TYR A 210 -3.11 53.87 4.99
C TYR A 210 -3.59 53.39 6.38
N PRO A 211 -3.87 52.09 6.55
CA PRO A 211 -4.47 51.60 7.79
C PRO A 211 -3.51 51.66 8.99
N LYS A 212 -4.04 52.08 10.13
CA LYS A 212 -3.31 52.11 11.40
C LYS A 212 -3.30 50.73 12.08
N GLY A 213 -2.25 50.48 12.87
CA GLY A 213 -2.12 49.23 13.63
C GLY A 213 -1.88 48.01 12.75
N LEU A 214 -1.26 48.19 11.58
CA LEU A 214 -0.79 47.09 10.74
C LEU A 214 0.28 46.29 11.50
N THR A 215 -0.01 45.02 11.77
CA THR A 215 0.95 44.06 12.30
C THR A 215 1.25 43.00 11.24
N LEU A 216 2.55 42.75 11.06
CA LEU A 216 3.07 41.64 10.26
C LEU A 216 3.62 40.61 11.23
N THR A 217 3.05 39.41 11.21
CA THR A 217 3.55 38.27 11.98
C THR A 217 3.96 37.20 11.00
N GLY A 218 5.25 36.86 10.98
CA GLY A 218 5.70 35.71 10.23
C GLY A 218 5.32 34.41 10.92
N ASP A 219 5.07 33.40 10.09
CA ASP A 219 4.70 32.04 10.46
C ASP A 219 5.36 31.10 9.43
N ILE A 220 5.11 29.81 9.51
CA ILE A 220 5.72 28.79 8.64
C ILE A 220 5.37 29.06 7.17
N LYS A 221 6.39 29.39 6.36
CA LYS A 221 6.28 29.75 4.92
C LYS A 221 5.24 30.82 4.59
N ARG A 222 4.92 31.71 5.53
CA ARG A 222 3.90 32.74 5.32
C ARG A 222 4.08 33.95 6.22
N VAL A 223 3.61 35.11 5.74
CA VAL A 223 3.46 36.33 6.55
C VAL A 223 1.99 36.66 6.67
N ILE A 224 1.55 36.91 7.90
CA ILE A 224 0.17 37.21 8.26
C ILE A 224 0.06 38.71 8.54
N PHE A 225 -0.89 39.35 7.87
CA PHE A 225 -1.17 40.77 7.97
C PHE A 225 -2.49 40.96 8.75
N LYS A 226 -2.47 41.81 9.76
CA LYS A 226 -3.67 42.24 10.49
C LYS A 226 -3.66 43.75 10.66
N TRP A 227 -4.77 44.42 10.40
CA TRP A 227 -4.89 45.87 10.60
C TRP A 227 -6.30 46.28 11.02
N LYS A 228 -6.45 47.53 11.46
CA LYS A 228 -7.79 48.10 11.76
C LYS A 228 -8.39 48.68 10.50
N GLN A 229 -9.69 48.46 10.30
CA GLN A 229 -10.43 49.05 9.20
C GLN A 229 -10.44 50.59 9.34
N MET A 230 -10.16 51.28 8.23
CA MET A 230 -10.19 52.74 8.15
C MET A 230 -11.57 53.22 7.69
N LEU A 231 -12.06 54.30 8.29
CA LEU A 231 -13.25 55.01 7.81
C LEU A 231 -12.97 55.56 6.40
N GLY A 232 -13.95 55.45 5.50
CA GLY A 232 -13.81 55.82 4.07
C GLY A 232 -13.10 54.78 3.20
N ALA A 233 -12.37 53.81 3.77
CA ALA A 233 -11.70 52.76 2.97
C ALA A 233 -12.67 51.63 2.60
N VAL A 234 -12.82 51.39 1.29
CA VAL A 234 -13.57 50.26 0.74
C VAL A 234 -12.64 49.09 0.40
N GLN A 235 -11.39 49.36 0.06
CA GLN A 235 -10.41 48.35 -0.34
C GLN A 235 -8.99 48.76 0.09
N TYR A 236 -8.10 47.78 0.22
CA TYR A 236 -6.69 47.96 0.50
C TYR A 236 -5.83 47.36 -0.61
N ARG A 237 -4.77 48.04 -1.05
CA ARG A 237 -3.76 47.48 -1.95
C ARG A 237 -2.49 47.16 -1.18
N ILE A 238 -1.96 45.96 -1.40
CA ILE A 238 -0.76 45.45 -0.76
C ILE A 238 0.34 45.39 -1.81
N TYR A 239 1.52 45.87 -1.43
CA TYR A 239 2.71 45.95 -2.26
C TYR A 239 3.86 45.21 -1.58
N SER A 240 4.64 44.45 -2.34
CA SER A 240 5.95 43.97 -1.88
C SER A 240 6.97 45.08 -2.02
N HIS A 241 7.89 45.15 -1.08
CA HIS A 241 8.94 46.16 -1.04
C HIS A 241 10.29 45.48 -0.88
N ASN A 242 11.21 45.76 -1.79
CA ASN A 242 12.59 45.33 -1.67
C ASN A 242 13.41 46.44 -0.98
N LYS A 243 14.02 46.11 0.16
CA LYS A 243 14.79 47.07 0.98
C LYS A 243 16.10 47.50 0.31
N ASP A 244 16.71 46.64 -0.50
CA ASP A 244 18.05 46.87 -1.05
C ASP A 244 18.04 47.85 -2.21
N ASN A 245 17.05 47.73 -3.10
CA ASN A 245 16.90 48.60 -4.28
C ASN A 245 15.75 49.62 -4.15
N GLY A 246 14.96 49.56 -3.08
CA GLY A 246 13.82 50.44 -2.83
C GLY A 246 12.59 50.18 -3.72
N GLU A 247 12.62 49.13 -4.55
CA GLU A 247 11.56 48.82 -5.51
C GLU A 247 10.28 48.39 -4.77
N THR A 248 9.13 48.91 -5.22
CA THR A 248 7.81 48.57 -4.65
C THR A 248 6.92 48.01 -5.76
N LYS A 249 6.49 46.75 -5.64
CA LYS A 249 5.66 46.06 -6.64
C LYS A 249 4.28 45.79 -6.10
N PHE A 250 3.26 46.05 -6.92
CA PHE A 250 1.89 45.68 -6.58
C PHE A 250 1.74 44.16 -6.47
N MET A 251 1.10 43.69 -5.40
CA MET A 251 0.84 42.26 -5.20
C MET A 251 -0.64 41.94 -5.37
N THR A 252 -1.50 42.57 -4.59
CA THR A 252 -2.92 42.22 -4.53
C THR A 252 -3.75 43.33 -3.92
N LYS A 253 -5.07 43.18 -3.99
CA LYS A 253 -6.07 44.04 -3.35
C LYS A 253 -7.04 43.21 -2.54
N THR A 254 -7.48 43.72 -1.39
CA THR A 254 -8.40 43.03 -0.50
C THR A 254 -9.37 44.01 0.16
N THR A 255 -10.62 43.59 0.38
CA THR A 255 -11.60 44.34 1.17
C THR A 255 -11.61 43.91 2.64
N SER A 256 -10.94 42.79 2.96
CA SER A 256 -10.79 42.30 4.32
C SER A 256 -9.73 43.10 5.10
N ASN A 257 -9.85 43.13 6.42
CA ASN A 257 -8.84 43.68 7.34
C ASN A 257 -7.73 42.67 7.68
N TYR A 258 -7.62 41.62 6.88
CA TYR A 258 -6.71 40.49 7.05
C TYR A 258 -6.22 39.96 5.72
N TYR A 259 -4.95 39.58 5.65
CA TYR A 259 -4.34 38.94 4.48
C TYR A 259 -3.24 37.96 4.90
N ILE A 260 -3.05 36.89 4.13
CA ILE A 260 -1.95 35.93 4.32
C ILE A 260 -1.18 35.82 3.00
N HIS A 261 0.10 36.17 3.03
CA HIS A 261 1.01 35.86 1.94
C HIS A 261 1.68 34.51 2.21
N LYS A 262 1.41 33.50 1.38
CA LYS A 262 1.87 32.11 1.53
C LYS A 262 2.98 31.77 0.52
N GLY A 263 3.68 30.66 0.75
CA GLY A 263 4.67 30.13 -0.20
C GLY A 263 6.01 30.85 -0.13
N LEU A 264 6.35 31.37 1.06
CA LEU A 264 7.59 32.09 1.31
C LEU A 264 8.71 31.14 1.75
N GLU A 265 9.94 31.54 1.51
CA GLU A 265 11.11 30.79 2.00
C GLU A 265 11.34 31.02 3.50
N PHE A 266 11.94 30.02 4.13
CA PHE A 266 12.23 30.05 5.56
C PHE A 266 13.41 30.97 5.88
N ASP A 267 13.39 31.54 7.09
CA ASP A 267 14.48 32.39 7.61
C ASP A 267 14.77 33.62 6.73
N GLU A 268 13.77 34.07 5.96
CA GLU A 268 13.84 35.26 5.12
C GLU A 268 12.91 36.37 5.64
N GLU A 269 13.39 37.60 5.54
CA GLU A 269 12.62 38.80 5.85
C GLU A 269 11.89 39.30 4.60
N TYR A 270 10.57 39.43 4.70
CA TYR A 270 9.75 40.01 3.63
C TYR A 270 9.17 41.35 4.06
N CYS A 271 9.32 42.36 3.20
CA CYS A 271 8.88 43.71 3.46
C CYS A 271 7.74 44.14 2.52
N TYR A 272 6.84 44.97 3.05
CA TYR A 272 5.59 45.34 2.38
C TYR A 272 5.24 46.80 2.65
N LYS A 273 4.42 47.36 1.75
CA LYS A 273 3.69 48.61 1.92
C LYS A 273 2.22 48.40 1.60
N MET A 274 1.35 49.23 2.16
CA MET A 274 -0.08 49.16 1.92
C MET A 274 -0.70 50.54 1.79
N SER A 275 -1.70 50.68 0.92
CA SER A 275 -2.54 51.88 0.76
C SER A 275 -4.01 51.52 0.93
N SER A 276 -4.82 52.55 1.15
CA SER A 276 -6.28 52.46 1.23
C SER A 276 -6.89 53.05 -0.04
N ILE A 277 -8.03 52.49 -0.46
CA ILE A 277 -8.82 52.95 -1.60
C ILE A 277 -10.23 53.25 -1.12
N ASP A 278 -10.76 54.40 -1.52
CA ASP A 278 -12.11 54.81 -1.20
C ASP A 278 -13.17 54.33 -2.20
N ALA A 279 -14.42 54.76 -2.01
CA ALA A 279 -15.56 54.33 -2.83
C ALA A 279 -15.47 54.82 -4.29
N ASP A 280 -14.80 55.94 -4.55
CA ASP A 280 -14.62 56.48 -5.90
C ASP A 280 -13.42 55.83 -6.63
N GLY A 281 -12.63 55.03 -5.91
CA GLY A 281 -11.47 54.33 -6.43
C GLY A 281 -10.15 55.10 -6.32
N ASP A 282 -10.14 56.24 -5.61
CA ASP A 282 -8.93 57.02 -5.38
C ASP A 282 -8.04 56.30 -4.35
N GLU A 283 -6.74 56.23 -4.66
CA GLU A 283 -5.74 55.58 -3.82
C GLU A 283 -5.03 56.60 -2.93
N GLY A 284 -5.07 56.37 -1.63
CA GLY A 284 -4.33 57.15 -0.65
C GLY A 284 -2.82 56.86 -0.62
N PRO A 285 -2.07 57.56 0.25
CA PRO A 285 -0.63 57.38 0.37
C PRO A 285 -0.26 55.96 0.84
N LEU A 286 0.91 55.49 0.41
CA LEU A 286 1.49 54.23 0.88
C LEU A 286 1.93 54.32 2.35
N SER A 287 1.77 53.22 3.08
CA SER A 287 2.30 53.07 4.43
C SER A 287 3.83 53.13 4.47
N PRO A 288 4.42 53.39 5.64
CA PRO A 288 5.81 53.04 5.91
C PRO A 288 6.11 51.58 5.58
N VAL A 289 7.38 51.27 5.32
CA VAL A 289 7.84 49.90 5.09
C VAL A 289 7.66 49.10 6.36
N MET A 290 6.94 47.98 6.26
CA MET A 290 6.75 47.02 7.35
C MET A 290 7.32 45.67 6.92
N CYS A 291 8.04 44.99 7.80
CA CYS A 291 8.66 43.70 7.49
C CYS A 291 8.27 42.62 8.49
N GLY A 292 8.22 41.38 8.02
CA GLY A 292 7.99 40.19 8.83
C GLY A 292 8.99 39.10 8.48
N TRP A 293 9.48 38.42 9.50
CA TRP A 293 10.41 37.30 9.38
C TRP A 293 9.67 35.98 9.32
N VAL A 294 9.84 35.23 8.24
CA VAL A 294 9.32 33.86 8.16
C VAL A 294 10.10 32.99 9.15
N LEU A 295 9.39 32.22 9.97
CA LEU A 295 10.04 31.39 11.00
C LEU A 295 11.03 30.40 10.35
N PRO A 296 12.11 29.99 11.02
CA PRO A 296 13.00 28.94 10.50
C PRO A 296 12.26 27.60 10.34
N PRO A 297 12.81 26.64 9.57
CA PRO A 297 12.13 25.37 9.33
C PRO A 297 11.91 24.53 10.61
N PRO A 298 10.84 23.73 10.67
CA PRO A 298 10.75 22.64 11.63
C PRO A 298 11.80 21.56 11.29
N HIS A 299 12.15 20.74 12.28
CA HIS A 299 13.04 19.60 12.09
C HIS A 299 12.46 18.42 12.85
N LEU A 300 12.26 17.30 12.17
CA LEU A 300 11.66 16.10 12.72
C LEU A 300 12.75 15.05 12.89
N THR A 301 12.90 14.56 14.12
CA THR A 301 13.84 13.49 14.45
C THR A 301 13.08 12.28 14.99
N LEU A 302 13.41 11.10 14.49
CA LEU A 302 12.91 9.84 15.05
C LEU A 302 13.75 9.45 16.27
N VAL A 303 13.09 9.26 17.41
CA VAL A 303 13.75 8.95 18.69
C VAL A 303 13.67 7.47 19.02
N GLU A 304 12.52 6.85 18.81
CA GLU A 304 12.29 5.43 19.09
C GLU A 304 11.49 4.80 17.96
N LYS A 305 11.83 3.55 17.63
CA LYS A 305 11.03 2.68 16.76
C LYS A 305 11.14 1.23 17.23
N TYR A 306 10.01 0.55 17.33
CA TYR A 306 9.96 -0.87 17.65
C TYR A 306 8.67 -1.49 17.11
N PHE A 307 8.67 -2.82 17.00
CA PHE A 307 7.53 -3.61 16.55
C PHE A 307 7.04 -4.46 17.72
N VAL A 308 5.73 -4.52 17.91
CA VAL A 308 5.06 -5.37 18.90
C VAL A 308 3.91 -6.13 18.25
N GLU A 309 3.68 -7.37 18.67
CA GLU A 309 2.53 -8.17 18.26
C GLU A 309 1.86 -8.82 19.49
N GLN A 310 0.89 -9.72 19.29
CA GLN A 310 0.04 -10.25 20.36
C GLN A 310 0.66 -11.42 21.13
N SER A 311 1.53 -12.17 20.47
CA SER A 311 2.28 -13.34 20.96
C SER A 311 3.62 -12.99 21.63
N ASP A 312 4.10 -11.74 21.50
CA ASP A 312 5.36 -11.20 22.05
C ASP A 312 6.63 -11.97 21.61
N ASN A 313 6.63 -12.50 20.39
CA ASN A 313 7.73 -13.20 19.73
C ASN A 313 8.49 -12.36 18.67
N GLN A 314 8.08 -11.10 18.44
CA GLN A 314 8.59 -10.18 17.40
C GLN A 314 8.43 -10.68 15.95
N ILE A 315 7.56 -11.66 15.73
CA ILE A 315 7.27 -12.25 14.42
C ILE A 315 5.78 -12.13 14.17
N LEU A 316 5.37 -11.50 13.07
CA LEU A 316 3.95 -11.40 12.75
C LEU A 316 3.45 -12.73 12.15
N ASP A 317 2.79 -13.53 12.97
CA ASP A 317 2.22 -14.82 12.59
C ASP A 317 0.95 -14.69 11.73
N GLY A 318 0.63 -15.71 10.95
CA GLY A 318 -0.60 -15.73 10.17
C GLY A 318 -1.84 -15.63 11.05
N SER A 319 -2.74 -14.69 10.71
CA SER A 319 -3.93 -14.30 11.48
C SER A 319 -3.66 -13.48 12.76
N GLU A 320 -2.47 -12.89 12.88
CA GLU A 320 -2.09 -12.04 14.01
C GLU A 320 -2.12 -10.54 13.68
N LYS A 321 -2.31 -9.71 14.72
CA LYS A 321 -2.20 -8.25 14.66
C LYS A 321 -0.91 -7.76 15.32
N GLY A 322 -0.28 -6.76 14.72
CA GLY A 322 0.87 -6.07 15.28
C GLY A 322 0.76 -4.55 15.19
N LEU A 323 1.67 -3.86 15.85
CA LEU A 323 1.82 -2.41 15.83
C LEU A 323 3.29 -2.08 15.60
N ILE A 324 3.56 -1.23 14.62
CA ILE A 324 4.84 -0.55 14.51
C ILE A 324 4.69 0.77 15.26
N VAL A 325 5.42 0.90 16.36
CA VAL A 325 5.38 2.07 17.23
C VAL A 325 6.58 2.96 16.90
N VAL A 326 6.30 4.23 16.59
CA VAL A 326 7.33 5.22 16.23
C VAL A 326 7.14 6.46 17.09
N LYS A 327 8.20 6.90 17.75
CA LYS A 327 8.20 8.16 18.49
C LYS A 327 9.07 9.18 17.78
N ILE A 328 8.47 10.32 17.44
CA ILE A 328 9.17 11.45 16.82
C ILE A 328 9.17 12.65 17.75
N VAL A 329 10.17 13.52 17.58
CA VAL A 329 10.27 14.81 18.26
C VAL A 329 10.48 15.90 17.21
N ASN A 330 9.91 17.07 17.45
CA ASN A 330 10.25 18.28 16.68
C ASN A 330 11.33 19.06 17.44
N ASP A 331 12.59 18.88 17.06
CA ASP A 331 13.76 19.59 17.60
C ASP A 331 14.16 20.81 16.75
N GLY A 332 13.30 21.21 15.82
CA GLY A 332 13.43 22.42 15.02
C GLY A 332 13.15 23.71 15.79
N ARG A 333 13.04 24.83 15.06
CA ARG A 333 12.80 26.16 15.67
C ARG A 333 11.38 26.69 15.42
N SER A 334 10.55 25.93 14.71
CA SER A 334 9.14 26.24 14.49
C SER A 334 8.26 25.00 14.62
N PRO A 335 6.95 25.16 14.86
CA PRO A 335 6.04 24.02 14.92
C PRO A 335 5.94 23.28 13.58
N ALA A 336 5.84 21.97 13.59
CA ALA A 336 5.55 21.17 12.39
C ALA A 336 4.02 21.00 12.23
N ARG A 337 3.49 21.03 11.00
CA ARG A 337 2.04 21.01 10.74
C ARG A 337 1.64 19.95 9.72
N GLU A 338 0.40 19.49 9.87
CA GLU A 338 -0.25 18.50 8.98
C GLU A 338 0.63 17.28 8.70
N LEU A 339 1.20 16.68 9.74
CA LEU A 339 2.08 15.52 9.59
C LEU A 339 1.26 14.33 9.07
N LYS A 340 1.70 13.74 7.96
CA LYS A 340 1.05 12.58 7.31
C LYS A 340 1.96 11.36 7.41
N PRO A 341 1.78 10.50 8.42
CA PRO A 341 2.59 9.31 8.59
C PRO A 341 2.11 8.20 7.65
N TRP A 342 3.04 7.54 6.98
CA TRP A 342 2.75 6.35 6.17
C TRP A 342 3.98 5.44 6.07
N LEU A 343 3.78 4.20 5.62
CA LEU A 343 4.83 3.22 5.43
C LEU A 343 5.07 2.97 3.95
N GLU A 344 6.28 3.25 3.49
CA GLU A 344 6.73 3.00 2.13
C GLU A 344 7.31 1.59 2.02
N PRO A 345 6.69 0.67 1.26
CA PRO A 345 7.19 -0.70 1.15
C PRO A 345 8.47 -0.76 0.33
N LEU A 346 9.44 -1.52 0.84
CA LEU A 346 10.69 -1.79 0.12
C LEU A 346 10.63 -3.16 -0.55
N GLY A 347 10.75 -3.20 -1.88
CA GLY A 347 10.70 -4.45 -2.66
C GLY A 347 9.36 -5.18 -2.50
N PHE A 348 9.41 -6.50 -2.28
CA PHE A 348 8.22 -7.36 -2.12
C PHE A 348 7.68 -7.41 -0.68
N SER A 349 7.92 -6.36 0.10
CA SER A 349 7.50 -6.31 1.51
C SER A 349 5.98 -6.14 1.67
N ASN A 350 5.31 -5.49 0.72
CA ASN A 350 3.85 -5.40 0.71
C ASN A 350 3.26 -6.55 -0.11
N THR A 351 2.49 -7.43 0.54
CA THR A 351 1.78 -8.53 -0.12
C THR A 351 0.28 -8.41 0.11
N PRO A 352 -0.57 -9.00 -0.73
CA PRO A 352 -2.03 -9.00 -0.52
C PRO A 352 -2.46 -9.61 0.83
N SER A 353 -1.56 -10.38 1.45
CA SER A 353 -1.74 -11.03 2.75
C SER A 353 -1.33 -10.15 3.94
N LEU A 354 -0.66 -9.01 3.71
CA LEU A 354 -0.29 -8.05 4.76
C LEU A 354 -1.17 -6.80 4.62
N VAL A 355 -1.93 -6.49 5.67
CA VAL A 355 -2.77 -5.29 5.74
C VAL A 355 -2.09 -4.27 6.64
N ILE A 356 -2.00 -3.03 6.16
CA ILE A 356 -1.47 -1.89 6.91
C ILE A 356 -2.56 -0.84 6.95
N ASP A 357 -3.01 -0.47 8.14
CA ASP A 357 -4.05 0.54 8.30
C ASP A 357 -3.46 1.95 8.15
N THR A 358 -4.28 2.86 7.63
CA THR A 358 -3.90 4.28 7.50
C THR A 358 -3.85 4.94 8.86
N VAL A 359 -2.81 5.75 9.09
CA VAL A 359 -2.68 6.57 10.29
C VAL A 359 -3.29 7.95 10.07
N ALA A 360 -3.95 8.50 11.08
CA ALA A 360 -4.55 9.82 11.01
C ALA A 360 -3.49 10.93 10.90
N THR A 361 -3.82 12.00 10.17
CA THR A 361 -2.98 13.21 10.07
C THR A 361 -2.90 13.92 11.42
N ILE A 362 -1.69 14.29 11.83
CA ILE A 362 -1.45 15.01 13.09
C ILE A 362 -1.44 16.53 12.78
N PRO A 363 -2.33 17.34 13.37
CA PRO A 363 -2.49 18.74 12.98
C PRO A 363 -1.27 19.62 13.25
N VAL A 364 -0.66 19.49 14.43
CA VAL A 364 0.48 20.30 14.86
C VAL A 364 1.35 19.53 15.86
N LEU A 365 2.66 19.71 15.76
CA LEU A 365 3.65 19.26 16.74
C LEU A 365 4.51 20.47 17.15
N GLY A 366 4.42 20.88 18.41
CA GLY A 366 5.15 22.02 18.97
C GLY A 366 6.65 21.79 19.01
N VAL A 367 7.42 22.87 19.22
CA VAL A 367 8.88 22.79 19.34
C VAL A 367 9.24 22.12 20.68
N GLY A 368 10.06 21.07 20.63
CA GLY A 368 10.45 20.24 21.78
C GLY A 368 9.43 19.18 22.16
N ASP A 369 8.23 19.19 21.56
CA ASP A 369 7.21 18.18 21.82
C ASP A 369 7.54 16.87 21.08
N SER A 370 7.11 15.75 21.68
CA SER A 370 7.20 14.44 21.06
C SER A 370 5.83 13.78 20.94
N ILE A 371 5.66 12.95 19.92
CA ILE A 371 4.43 12.20 19.70
C ILE A 371 4.75 10.76 19.30
N THR A 372 3.92 9.83 19.79
CA THR A 372 3.98 8.42 19.43
C THR A 372 2.92 8.12 18.36
N ILE A 373 3.36 7.48 17.29
CA ILE A 373 2.58 7.12 16.12
C ILE A 373 2.56 5.60 16.03
N ASN A 374 1.37 5.02 15.99
CA ASN A 374 1.19 3.59 15.87
C ASN A 374 0.69 3.26 14.47
N PHE A 375 1.41 2.42 13.74
CA PHE A 375 0.97 1.86 12.46
C PHE A 375 0.42 0.45 12.70
N PRO A 376 -0.90 0.24 12.66
CA PRO A 376 -1.49 -1.08 12.82
C PRO A 376 -1.20 -1.93 11.59
N VAL A 377 -0.70 -3.14 11.83
CA VAL A 377 -0.43 -4.14 10.80
C VAL A 377 -1.17 -5.43 11.13
N TYR A 378 -1.64 -6.14 10.11
CA TYR A 378 -2.36 -7.39 10.27
C TYR A 378 -1.93 -8.39 9.19
N ALA A 379 -1.51 -9.58 9.60
CA ALA A 379 -1.20 -10.66 8.70
C ALA A 379 -2.44 -11.54 8.50
N LYS A 380 -2.88 -11.69 7.25
CA LYS A 380 -3.89 -12.69 6.87
C LYS A 380 -3.31 -14.09 7.02
N LEU A 381 -4.19 -15.08 7.08
CA LEU A 381 -3.82 -16.50 7.20
C LEU A 381 -2.84 -16.99 6.12
N LYS A 382 -2.93 -16.45 4.90
CA LYS A 382 -2.05 -16.75 3.75
C LYS A 382 -0.77 -15.90 3.70
N ILE A 383 -0.32 -15.32 4.82
CA ILE A 383 0.93 -14.56 4.86
C ILE A 383 2.11 -15.47 4.53
N GLU A 384 3.03 -15.00 3.71
CA GLU A 384 4.26 -15.74 3.38
C GLU A 384 5.32 -15.52 4.46
N THR A 385 6.11 -16.55 4.76
CA THR A 385 7.28 -16.39 5.65
C THR A 385 8.32 -15.50 4.98
N GLY A 386 8.76 -14.46 5.69
CA GLY A 386 9.80 -13.58 5.17
C GLY A 386 9.98 -12.28 5.95
N GLU A 387 11.02 -11.54 5.60
CA GLU A 387 11.37 -10.24 6.17
C GLU A 387 10.59 -9.11 5.49
N ARG A 388 9.82 -8.34 6.27
CA ARG A 388 9.04 -7.20 5.78
C ARG A 388 9.74 -5.90 6.12
N LYS A 389 10.09 -5.12 5.10
CA LYS A 389 10.90 -3.89 5.22
C LYS A 389 10.11 -2.68 4.72
N PHE A 390 10.03 -1.65 5.53
CA PHE A 390 9.35 -0.39 5.20
C PHE A 390 10.24 0.80 5.55
N ASN A 391 10.14 1.89 4.79
CA ASN A 391 10.57 3.19 5.29
C ASN A 391 9.39 3.86 5.99
N ILE A 392 9.63 4.34 7.21
CA ILE A 392 8.74 5.24 7.90
C ILE A 392 8.85 6.60 7.20
N ARG A 393 7.74 7.07 6.67
CA ARG A 393 7.61 8.38 6.02
C ARG A 393 6.66 9.25 6.80
N ILE A 394 7.05 10.50 7.02
CA ILE A 394 6.19 11.50 7.62
C ILE A 394 6.37 12.77 6.80
N GLU A 395 5.37 13.08 6.00
CA GLU A 395 5.34 14.32 5.22
C GLU A 395 4.88 15.46 6.10
N GLU A 396 5.56 16.61 6.00
CA GLU A 396 5.23 17.84 6.71
C GLU A 396 4.75 18.90 5.72
N TYR A 397 3.77 19.72 6.11
CA TYR A 397 3.11 20.70 5.24
C TYR A 397 4.08 21.62 4.46
N ALA A 398 5.14 22.06 5.11
CA ALA A 398 6.16 22.95 4.56
C ALA A 398 7.31 22.22 3.86
N GLY A 399 7.26 20.89 3.73
CA GLY A 399 8.21 20.07 2.98
C GLY A 399 9.47 19.70 3.75
N THR A 400 9.50 19.92 5.07
CA THR A 400 10.57 19.43 5.95
C THR A 400 10.20 18.07 6.49
N ASP A 401 10.18 17.09 5.60
CA ASP A 401 9.76 15.73 5.89
C ASP A 401 10.75 15.02 6.81
N LEU A 402 10.26 14.02 7.55
CA LEU A 402 11.15 13.11 8.27
C LEU A 402 12.02 12.35 7.26
N SER A 403 13.34 12.34 7.51
CA SER A 403 14.26 11.53 6.71
C SER A 403 13.83 10.05 6.76
N PRO A 404 13.74 9.34 5.61
CA PRO A 404 13.21 7.99 5.57
C PRO A 404 13.99 7.04 6.47
N GLU A 405 13.29 6.47 7.44
CA GLU A 405 13.87 5.58 8.45
C GLU A 405 13.36 4.15 8.27
N LYS A 406 14.28 3.18 8.18
CA LYS A 406 13.91 1.78 7.92
C LYS A 406 13.36 1.10 9.17
N VAL A 407 12.26 0.37 9.01
CA VAL A 407 11.74 -0.58 9.99
C VAL A 407 11.58 -1.94 9.34
N THR A 408 11.91 -2.98 10.11
CA THR A 408 11.89 -4.36 9.63
C THR A 408 11.26 -5.25 10.68
N PHE A 409 10.40 -6.17 10.25
CA PHE A 409 9.87 -7.24 11.08
C PHE A 409 9.68 -8.52 10.26
N PRO A 410 9.94 -9.71 10.83
CA PRO A 410 9.67 -10.98 10.19
C PRO A 410 8.17 -11.32 10.21
N THR A 411 7.76 -12.12 9.23
CA THR A 411 6.44 -12.76 9.15
C THR A 411 6.62 -14.27 9.07
N LEU A 412 5.70 -15.03 9.65
CA LEU A 412 5.73 -16.49 9.62
C LEU A 412 4.39 -17.03 9.08
N ALA A 413 4.49 -17.81 8.00
CA ALA A 413 3.36 -18.51 7.43
C ALA A 413 2.88 -19.63 8.37
N VAL A 414 1.56 -19.84 8.42
CA VAL A 414 1.00 -21.00 9.10
C VAL A 414 1.38 -22.27 8.35
N VAL A 415 1.87 -23.28 9.07
CA VAL A 415 2.21 -24.57 8.50
C VAL A 415 0.93 -25.26 7.99
N PRO A 416 0.84 -25.62 6.69
CA PRO A 416 -0.33 -26.32 6.17
C PRO A 416 -0.53 -27.70 6.80
N PRO A 417 -1.79 -28.18 6.91
CA PRO A 417 -2.12 -29.51 7.41
C PRO A 417 -1.81 -30.55 6.32
N ASN A 418 -1.37 -31.76 6.70
CA ASN A 418 -1.18 -32.86 5.74
C ASN A 418 -2.30 -33.89 5.90
N LEU A 419 -3.46 -33.60 5.29
CA LEU A 419 -4.67 -34.42 5.40
C LEU A 419 -4.62 -35.61 4.42
N VAL A 420 -4.55 -36.83 4.96
CA VAL A 420 -4.42 -38.08 4.18
C VAL A 420 -5.30 -39.20 4.74
N ILE A 421 -5.47 -40.25 3.94
CA ILE A 421 -5.98 -41.54 4.41
C ILE A 421 -4.78 -42.38 4.81
N SER A 422 -4.59 -42.61 6.11
CA SER A 422 -3.41 -43.31 6.65
C SER A 422 -3.51 -44.83 6.51
N ASP A 423 -4.71 -45.39 6.64
CA ASP A 423 -4.96 -46.83 6.52
C ASP A 423 -6.42 -47.09 6.09
N PHE A 424 -6.72 -48.31 5.63
CA PHE A 424 -8.09 -48.74 5.32
C PHE A 424 -8.34 -50.23 5.61
N ALA A 425 -9.61 -50.56 5.85
CA ALA A 425 -10.08 -51.88 6.21
C ALA A 425 -11.35 -52.24 5.43
N ILE A 426 -11.55 -53.55 5.22
CA ILE A 426 -12.76 -54.11 4.60
C ILE A 426 -13.38 -55.10 5.58
N ASP A 427 -14.67 -54.92 5.83
CA ASP A 427 -15.47 -55.84 6.63
C ASP A 427 -16.74 -56.22 5.86
N ASN A 428 -16.98 -57.52 5.72
CA ASN A 428 -18.25 -58.03 5.23
C ASN A 428 -19.20 -58.36 6.41
N GLU A 429 -20.48 -58.62 6.10
CA GLU A 429 -21.50 -58.91 7.12
C GLU A 429 -21.21 -60.18 7.96
N PHE A 430 -20.30 -61.03 7.49
CA PHE A 430 -19.93 -62.31 8.12
C PHE A 430 -18.60 -62.26 8.88
N GLY A 431 -17.96 -61.09 9.00
CA GLY A 431 -16.69 -60.92 9.71
C GLY A 431 -15.46 -61.42 8.95
N HIS A 432 -15.56 -61.61 7.63
CA HIS A 432 -14.39 -61.82 6.78
C HIS A 432 -13.94 -60.52 6.13
N HIS A 433 -12.63 -60.40 5.90
CA HIS A 433 -12.01 -59.19 5.37
C HIS A 433 -11.69 -59.31 3.87
N TYR A 434 -12.67 -59.69 3.06
CA TYR A 434 -12.55 -59.68 1.60
C TYR A 434 -13.83 -59.15 0.97
N ILE A 435 -13.73 -58.70 -0.28
CA ILE A 435 -14.87 -58.15 -1.03
C ILE A 435 -15.48 -59.29 -1.88
N PRO A 436 -16.72 -59.75 -1.63
CA PRO A 436 -17.40 -60.71 -2.49
C PRO A 436 -17.95 -60.01 -3.75
N LYS A 437 -18.12 -60.78 -4.83
CA LYS A 437 -18.63 -60.24 -6.10
C LYS A 437 -20.14 -60.00 -5.98
N ASN A 438 -20.61 -58.81 -6.39
CA ASN A 438 -22.02 -58.41 -6.34
C ASN A 438 -22.65 -58.36 -4.92
N GLU A 439 -21.84 -58.27 -3.87
CA GLU A 439 -22.31 -58.08 -2.49
C GLU A 439 -21.74 -56.78 -1.90
N THR A 440 -22.50 -56.19 -0.97
CA THR A 440 -22.10 -54.96 -0.29
C THR A 440 -21.12 -55.29 0.84
N THR A 441 -20.05 -54.51 0.94
CA THR A 441 -19.07 -54.57 2.04
C THR A 441 -18.85 -53.18 2.61
N THR A 442 -18.41 -53.14 3.88
CA THR A 442 -18.06 -51.88 4.55
C THR A 442 -16.57 -51.59 4.33
N LEU A 443 -16.27 -50.47 3.68
CA LEU A 443 -14.93 -49.90 3.60
C LEU A 443 -14.77 -48.88 4.73
N THR A 444 -13.86 -49.13 5.65
CA THR A 444 -13.48 -48.15 6.68
C THR A 444 -12.15 -47.52 6.32
N VAL A 445 -12.08 -46.20 6.26
CA VAL A 445 -10.84 -45.44 6.03
C VAL A 445 -10.49 -44.63 7.27
N ARG A 446 -9.20 -44.58 7.61
CA ARG A 446 -8.67 -43.71 8.65
C ARG A 446 -8.14 -42.42 8.03
N PHE A 447 -8.78 -41.31 8.35
CA PHE A 447 -8.38 -39.98 7.92
C PHE A 447 -7.54 -39.30 9.00
N GLN A 448 -6.33 -38.86 8.68
CA GLN A 448 -5.35 -38.34 9.64
C GLN A 448 -4.66 -37.08 9.13
N ASN A 449 -4.36 -36.15 10.05
CA ASN A 449 -3.47 -35.01 9.79
C ASN A 449 -2.01 -35.38 10.15
N LEU A 450 -1.17 -35.63 9.16
CA LEU A 450 0.24 -36.03 9.33
C LEU A 450 1.23 -34.85 9.45
N SER A 451 0.75 -33.62 9.67
CA SER A 451 1.61 -32.47 9.95
C SER A 451 1.37 -31.91 11.35
N ILE A 452 2.30 -31.08 11.84
CA ILE A 452 2.12 -30.30 13.08
C ILE A 452 1.16 -29.11 12.90
N GLY A 453 0.83 -28.76 11.65
CA GLY A 453 -0.07 -27.67 11.30
C GLY A 453 -1.51 -27.98 11.68
N LYS A 454 -2.21 -27.02 12.28
CA LYS A 454 -3.63 -27.15 12.63
C LYS A 454 -4.48 -26.72 11.44
N THR A 455 -5.66 -27.32 11.27
CA THR A 455 -6.66 -26.89 10.29
C THR A 455 -7.99 -26.61 10.96
N ASP A 456 -8.59 -25.46 10.67
CA ASP A 456 -9.88 -25.05 11.25
C ASP A 456 -11.06 -25.83 10.66
N THR A 457 -10.92 -26.28 9.41
CA THR A 457 -11.88 -27.13 8.71
C THR A 457 -11.15 -28.17 7.87
N ALA A 458 -11.56 -29.43 7.96
CA ALA A 458 -11.11 -30.48 7.04
C ALA A 458 -12.34 -31.13 6.41
N ILE A 459 -12.31 -31.36 5.09
CA ILE A 459 -13.43 -31.99 4.38
C ILE A 459 -12.93 -33.30 3.78
N LEU A 460 -13.63 -34.40 4.06
CA LEU A 460 -13.45 -35.68 3.37
C LEU A 460 -14.67 -35.93 2.50
N ALA A 461 -14.47 -35.99 1.18
CA ALA A 461 -15.54 -36.28 0.23
C ALA A 461 -15.27 -37.62 -0.47
N PHE A 462 -16.22 -38.55 -0.37
CA PHE A 462 -16.16 -39.84 -1.03
C PHE A 462 -16.80 -39.75 -2.42
N ARG A 463 -16.07 -40.20 -3.45
CA ARG A 463 -16.53 -40.24 -4.83
C ARG A 463 -16.50 -41.66 -5.38
N ARG A 464 -17.66 -42.16 -5.76
CA ARG A 464 -17.84 -43.42 -6.49
C ARG A 464 -17.57 -43.18 -7.99
N GLY A 465 -16.98 -44.16 -8.68
CA GLY A 465 -16.75 -44.11 -10.13
C GLY A 465 -18.06 -44.06 -10.96
N GLU A 466 -17.95 -43.96 -12.29
CA GLU A 466 -19.12 -43.99 -13.18
C GLU A 466 -19.94 -45.29 -12.97
N GLY A 467 -21.26 -45.17 -12.75
CA GLY A 467 -22.18 -46.32 -12.65
C GLY A 467 -22.74 -46.66 -11.25
N PHE A 468 -22.55 -45.79 -10.25
CA PHE A 468 -23.10 -45.92 -8.89
C PHE A 468 -24.07 -44.78 -8.53
N LYS A 469 -25.04 -45.02 -7.64
CA LYS A 469 -26.00 -44.01 -7.15
C LYS A 469 -25.32 -43.14 -6.08
N ASN A 470 -25.47 -41.81 -6.18
CA ASN A 470 -24.99 -40.89 -5.14
C ASN A 470 -25.91 -40.90 -3.91
N ASP A 471 -25.31 -40.81 -2.73
CA ASP A 471 -25.98 -40.70 -1.42
C ASP A 471 -25.70 -39.33 -0.75
N THR A 472 -26.54 -38.93 0.19
CA THR A 472 -26.43 -37.67 0.95
C THR A 472 -25.27 -37.64 1.95
N ASP A 473 -24.68 -38.79 2.30
CA ASP A 473 -23.57 -38.93 3.27
C ASP A 473 -22.15 -38.84 2.64
N GLU A 474 -22.03 -38.35 1.41
CA GLU A 474 -20.79 -38.37 0.61
C GLU A 474 -19.77 -37.27 0.96
N ILE A 475 -20.10 -36.32 1.85
CA ILE A 475 -19.20 -35.24 2.28
C ILE A 475 -19.23 -35.13 3.80
N LYS A 476 -18.07 -35.26 4.45
CA LYS A 476 -17.91 -35.06 5.89
C LYS A 476 -17.03 -33.86 6.18
N ASN A 477 -17.60 -32.88 6.89
CA ASN A 477 -16.87 -31.73 7.41
C ASN A 477 -16.43 -32.00 8.85
N PHE A 478 -15.15 -31.81 9.11
CA PHE A 478 -14.53 -31.84 10.42
C PHE A 478 -14.16 -30.41 10.83
N GLY A 479 -14.31 -30.10 12.12
CA GLY A 479 -13.84 -28.83 12.69
C GLY A 479 -12.32 -28.81 12.85
N LEU A 480 -11.83 -28.25 13.96
CA LEU A 480 -10.40 -28.16 14.23
C LEU A 480 -9.74 -29.56 14.31
N VAL A 481 -8.85 -29.88 13.37
CA VAL A 481 -8.06 -31.12 13.38
C VAL A 481 -6.60 -30.80 13.71
N PRO A 482 -6.13 -31.09 14.94
CA PRO A 482 -4.72 -30.87 15.31
C PRO A 482 -3.81 -31.93 14.65
N GLY A 483 -2.51 -31.65 14.63
CA GLY A 483 -1.52 -32.60 14.13
C GLY A 483 -1.54 -33.92 14.89
N GLY A 484 -1.60 -35.03 14.15
CA GLY A 484 -1.64 -36.41 14.67
C GLY A 484 -3.03 -36.94 14.98
N ALA A 485 -4.05 -36.09 15.05
CA ALA A 485 -5.42 -36.55 15.23
C ALA A 485 -5.91 -37.33 13.99
N TRP A 486 -6.67 -38.40 14.25
CA TRP A 486 -7.25 -39.27 13.24
C TRP A 486 -8.72 -39.57 13.54
N PHE A 487 -9.46 -39.91 12.49
CA PHE A 487 -10.87 -40.29 12.55
C PHE A 487 -11.14 -41.42 11.57
N ASP A 488 -11.93 -42.40 11.99
CA ASP A 488 -12.37 -43.50 11.12
C ASP A 488 -13.74 -43.19 10.55
N TYR A 489 -13.90 -43.42 9.24
CA TYR A 489 -15.18 -43.28 8.57
C TYR A 489 -15.46 -44.48 7.69
N SER A 490 -16.68 -44.99 7.78
CA SER A 490 -17.11 -46.21 7.09
C SER A 490 -18.06 -45.86 5.95
N PHE A 491 -17.89 -46.52 4.82
CA PHE A 491 -18.67 -46.35 3.60
C PHE A 491 -19.12 -47.71 3.09
N GLU A 492 -20.35 -47.78 2.58
CA GLU A 492 -20.82 -48.98 1.89
C GLU A 492 -20.35 -48.99 0.43
N VAL A 493 -19.74 -50.12 0.04
CA VAL A 493 -19.16 -50.34 -1.29
C VAL A 493 -19.68 -51.67 -1.87
N LEU A 494 -20.14 -51.62 -3.12
CA LEU A 494 -20.63 -52.79 -3.88
C LEU A 494 -19.71 -53.01 -5.09
N ALA A 495 -19.06 -54.17 -5.20
CA ALA A 495 -18.18 -54.49 -6.31
C ALA A 495 -18.93 -55.16 -7.48
N LYS A 496 -18.96 -54.50 -8.64
CA LYS A 496 -19.48 -55.07 -9.91
C LYS A 496 -18.40 -55.69 -10.80
N GLU A 497 -17.17 -55.20 -10.67
CA GLU A 497 -15.98 -55.63 -11.42
C GLU A 497 -15.00 -56.31 -10.48
N ASP A 498 -14.14 -57.19 -11.03
CA ASP A 498 -13.15 -57.93 -10.23
C ASP A 498 -12.07 -57.00 -9.64
N ARG A 499 -11.88 -55.82 -10.24
CA ARG A 499 -10.96 -54.76 -9.79
C ARG A 499 -11.61 -53.41 -10.01
N PHE A 500 -11.59 -52.53 -9.02
CA PHE A 500 -12.19 -51.19 -9.12
C PHE A 500 -11.46 -50.19 -8.23
N THR A 501 -11.76 -48.90 -8.40
CA THR A 501 -11.10 -47.81 -7.66
C THR A 501 -12.14 -46.91 -7.01
N VAL A 502 -11.91 -46.53 -5.76
CA VAL A 502 -12.68 -45.48 -5.08
C VAL A 502 -11.81 -44.25 -4.87
N TYR A 503 -12.42 -43.06 -4.93
CA TYR A 503 -11.70 -41.79 -4.81
C TYR A 503 -12.16 -41.05 -3.58
N PHE A 504 -11.21 -40.49 -2.84
CA PHE A 504 -11.47 -39.58 -1.73
C PHE A 504 -10.86 -38.22 -2.04
N ASP A 505 -11.60 -37.15 -1.87
CA ASP A 505 -11.06 -35.80 -1.92
C ASP A 505 -10.94 -35.25 -0.51
N THR A 506 -9.77 -34.69 -0.21
CA THR A 506 -9.52 -33.94 1.02
C THR A 506 -9.37 -32.48 0.68
N TYR A 507 -9.95 -31.61 1.49
CA TYR A 507 -9.78 -30.15 1.40
C TYR A 507 -9.23 -29.64 2.71
N ASP A 508 -8.16 -28.84 2.63
CA ASP A 508 -7.63 -28.10 3.76
C ASP A 508 -8.25 -26.69 3.86
N TYR A 509 -7.87 -25.94 4.90
CA TYR A 509 -8.32 -24.57 5.10
C TYR A 509 -7.78 -23.55 4.07
N PHE A 510 -6.85 -23.97 3.20
CA PHE A 510 -6.35 -23.16 2.09
C PHE A 510 -7.13 -23.43 0.78
N ASP A 511 -8.17 -24.26 0.83
CA ASP A 511 -8.95 -24.79 -0.31
C ASP A 511 -8.12 -25.66 -1.27
N VAL A 512 -7.02 -26.24 -0.80
CA VAL A 512 -6.21 -27.17 -1.60
C VAL A 512 -6.91 -28.53 -1.60
N ARG A 513 -7.37 -28.95 -2.79
CA ARG A 513 -7.95 -30.27 -3.02
C ARG A 513 -6.86 -31.31 -3.27
N LYS A 514 -6.87 -32.40 -2.51
CA LYS A 514 -6.04 -33.59 -2.76
C LYS A 514 -6.93 -34.80 -2.99
N THR A 515 -6.74 -35.50 -4.10
CA THR A 515 -7.49 -36.73 -4.43
C THR A 515 -6.65 -37.96 -4.13
N ILE A 516 -7.23 -38.90 -3.39
CA ILE A 516 -6.60 -40.16 -2.95
C ILE A 516 -7.37 -41.33 -3.57
N PRO A 517 -6.78 -42.08 -4.51
CA PRO A 517 -7.37 -43.31 -5.04
C PRO A 517 -7.05 -44.51 -4.15
N ILE A 518 -8.04 -45.37 -3.89
CA ILE A 518 -7.86 -46.69 -3.28
C ILE A 518 -8.31 -47.75 -4.27
N HIS A 519 -7.38 -48.60 -4.71
CA HIS A 519 -7.61 -49.70 -5.63
C HIS A 519 -7.96 -50.98 -4.86
N LEU A 520 -9.10 -51.58 -5.21
CA LEU A 520 -9.69 -52.73 -4.53
C LEU A 520 -9.91 -53.89 -5.52
N GLU A 521 -9.81 -55.11 -5.02
CA GLU A 521 -9.91 -56.36 -5.76
C GLU A 521 -10.85 -57.33 -5.02
N VAL A 522 -11.70 -58.02 -5.78
CA VAL A 522 -12.64 -59.01 -5.24
C VAL A 522 -11.88 -60.26 -4.79
N LEU A 523 -12.31 -60.89 -3.70
CA LEU A 523 -11.69 -62.07 -3.07
C LEU A 523 -10.25 -61.89 -2.55
N LYS A 524 -9.68 -60.68 -2.64
CA LYS A 524 -8.43 -60.34 -1.97
C LYS A 524 -8.67 -60.14 -0.47
N HIS A 525 -7.79 -60.66 0.36
CA HIS A 525 -7.84 -60.45 1.80
C HIS A 525 -7.25 -59.09 2.17
N TYR A 526 -7.99 -58.36 2.99
CA TYR A 526 -7.67 -57.04 3.55
C TYR A 526 -7.61 -57.14 5.08
N LYS A 527 -7.28 -56.02 5.73
CA LYS A 527 -7.37 -55.83 7.18
C LYS A 527 -8.81 -55.63 7.62
N GLY A 528 -9.12 -56.01 8.87
CA GLY A 528 -10.37 -55.64 9.53
C GLY A 528 -10.29 -54.27 10.18
N LYS A 529 -11.44 -53.67 10.50
CA LYS A 529 -11.51 -52.33 11.11
C LYS A 529 -10.67 -52.18 12.40
N ASP A 530 -10.60 -53.23 13.21
CA ASP A 530 -9.89 -53.20 14.49
C ASP A 530 -8.35 -53.20 14.32
N ASP A 531 -7.85 -53.53 13.12
CA ASP A 531 -6.42 -53.57 12.79
C ASP A 531 -5.93 -52.25 12.14
N LEU A 532 -6.76 -51.20 12.10
CA LEU A 532 -6.36 -49.90 11.58
C LEU A 532 -5.33 -49.24 12.50
N GLU A 533 -4.18 -48.85 11.94
CA GLU A 533 -3.10 -48.19 12.66
C GLU A 533 -3.06 -46.68 12.36
N ALA A 534 -2.69 -45.89 13.37
CA ALA A 534 -2.43 -44.46 13.20
C ALA A 534 -0.93 -44.24 13.02
N ILE A 535 -0.56 -43.26 12.20
CA ILE A 535 0.83 -42.97 11.87
C ILE A 535 1.33 -41.81 12.73
N ASP A 536 2.57 -41.90 13.19
CA ASP A 536 3.22 -40.83 13.93
C ASP A 536 3.44 -39.58 13.07
N VAL A 537 3.44 -38.40 13.68
CA VAL A 537 3.64 -37.10 13.03
C VAL A 537 5.04 -36.56 13.35
N PRO A 538 5.73 -35.87 12.42
CA PRO A 538 5.33 -35.49 11.05
C PRO A 538 5.93 -36.40 9.95
N VAL A 539 5.08 -36.80 8.99
CA VAL A 539 5.50 -37.57 7.79
C VAL A 539 5.22 -36.74 6.54
N SER A 540 6.28 -36.40 5.79
CA SER A 540 6.20 -35.60 4.56
C SER A 540 5.86 -36.44 3.33
N ASP A 541 6.49 -37.62 3.18
CA ASP A 541 6.41 -38.45 1.97
C ASP A 541 5.52 -39.68 2.18
N PHE A 542 4.31 -39.45 2.70
CA PHE A 542 3.36 -40.53 2.92
C PHE A 542 2.78 -41.05 1.60
N ILE A 543 2.94 -42.35 1.37
CA ILE A 543 2.37 -43.07 0.22
C ILE A 543 0.99 -43.60 0.64
N PRO A 544 -0.11 -43.14 0.03
CA PRO A 544 -1.44 -43.62 0.38
C PRO A 544 -1.59 -45.13 0.13
N PRO A 545 -2.30 -45.84 1.01
CA PRO A 545 -2.55 -47.26 0.86
C PRO A 545 -3.47 -47.54 -0.34
N GLY A 546 -3.39 -48.76 -0.88
CA GLY A 546 -4.24 -49.19 -2.00
C GLY A 546 -3.78 -48.66 -3.37
N GLN A 547 -2.48 -48.51 -3.61
CA GLN A 547 -1.94 -48.18 -4.94
C GLN A 547 -2.03 -49.36 -5.92
N LEU A 548 -1.99 -49.07 -7.23
CA LEU A 548 -1.88 -50.08 -8.28
C LEU A 548 -0.58 -50.92 -8.09
N PRO A 549 -0.64 -52.26 -8.20
CA PRO A 549 0.56 -53.09 -8.26
C PRO A 549 1.43 -52.64 -9.45
N LYS A 550 2.68 -52.23 -9.18
CA LYS A 550 3.64 -51.96 -10.24
C LYS A 550 4.24 -53.28 -10.71
N GLU A 551 3.99 -53.68 -11.96
CA GLU A 551 4.71 -54.81 -12.57
C GLU A 551 6.20 -54.51 -12.68
N HIS A 552 7.04 -55.49 -12.31
CA HIS A 552 8.50 -55.32 -12.35
C HIS A 552 9.01 -55.23 -13.79
N LYS A 553 9.87 -54.25 -14.11
CA LYS A 553 10.39 -54.00 -15.47
C LYS A 553 11.11 -55.18 -16.13
N LEU A 554 11.58 -56.15 -15.34
CA LEU A 554 12.24 -57.36 -15.86
C LEU A 554 11.24 -58.42 -16.36
N LEU A 555 9.96 -58.31 -15.98
CA LEU A 555 8.91 -59.26 -16.36
C LEU A 555 8.11 -58.82 -17.59
N THR A 556 8.43 -57.65 -18.14
CA THR A 556 7.83 -57.11 -19.37
C THR A 556 8.65 -57.53 -20.60
N GLU A 557 7.98 -57.85 -21.70
CA GLU A 557 8.60 -58.16 -23.01
C GLU A 557 9.46 -59.45 -23.06
N LEU A 558 9.06 -60.50 -22.34
CA LEU A 558 9.77 -61.79 -22.38
C LEU A 558 9.53 -62.54 -23.71
N PRO A 559 10.58 -63.07 -24.36
CA PRO A 559 10.45 -63.81 -25.61
C PRO A 559 9.94 -65.24 -25.39
N ASN A 560 9.35 -65.83 -26.43
CA ASN A 560 9.04 -67.26 -26.46
C ASN A 560 10.31 -68.05 -26.81
N VAL A 561 10.91 -68.72 -25.82
CA VAL A 561 12.16 -69.47 -25.99
C VAL A 561 11.93 -70.96 -26.23
N ASN A 562 12.86 -71.61 -26.91
CA ASN A 562 12.89 -73.06 -27.09
C ASN A 562 14.04 -73.69 -26.30
N ILE A 563 13.73 -74.68 -25.47
CA ILE A 563 14.68 -75.40 -24.61
C ILE A 563 14.91 -76.82 -25.15
N SER A 564 16.13 -77.34 -25.01
CA SER A 564 16.49 -78.66 -25.53
C SER A 564 16.02 -79.82 -24.65
N ARG A 565 15.75 -79.55 -23.37
CA ARG A 565 15.32 -80.49 -22.33
C ARG A 565 14.38 -79.76 -21.38
N ASP A 566 13.49 -80.49 -20.73
CA ASP A 566 12.65 -79.94 -19.66
C ASP A 566 13.48 -79.61 -18.42
N ILE A 567 12.98 -78.66 -17.62
CA ILE A 567 13.71 -78.09 -16.49
C ILE A 567 12.90 -78.24 -15.21
N ILE A 568 13.55 -78.73 -14.15
CA ILE A 568 13.06 -78.59 -12.78
C ILE A 568 13.75 -77.38 -12.14
N GLY A 569 12.95 -76.39 -11.74
CA GLY A 569 13.43 -75.16 -11.11
C GLY A 569 13.46 -75.29 -9.60
N ILE A 570 14.62 -75.05 -8.99
CA ILE A 570 14.78 -74.97 -7.54
C ILE A 570 15.15 -73.52 -7.23
N VAL A 571 14.23 -72.77 -6.61
CA VAL A 571 14.43 -71.34 -6.34
C VAL A 571 14.29 -71.13 -4.84
N LEU A 572 15.43 -70.87 -4.20
CA LEU A 572 15.56 -70.80 -2.74
C LEU A 572 16.24 -69.49 -2.34
N GLY A 573 15.96 -69.01 -1.14
CA GLY A 573 16.72 -67.89 -0.60
C GLY A 573 16.34 -67.52 0.82
N ASN A 574 17.25 -66.81 1.47
CA ASN A 574 17.10 -66.33 2.85
C ASN A 574 17.44 -64.83 2.91
N LYS A 575 16.47 -64.02 3.34
CA LYS A 575 16.64 -62.57 3.59
C LYS A 575 17.08 -62.27 5.02
N GLN A 576 16.60 -63.05 5.98
CA GLN A 576 16.84 -62.86 7.40
C GLN A 576 17.25 -64.17 8.05
N PHE A 577 17.79 -64.10 9.25
CA PHE A 577 18.24 -65.25 10.04
C PHE A 577 17.66 -65.15 11.45
N TRP A 578 17.40 -66.29 12.09
CA TRP A 578 16.80 -66.39 13.43
C TRP A 578 17.53 -65.57 14.49
N THR A 579 18.86 -65.42 14.37
CA THR A 579 19.67 -64.67 15.33
C THR A 579 19.93 -63.24 14.83
N GLU A 580 19.54 -62.23 15.62
CA GLU A 580 19.65 -60.78 15.32
C GLU A 580 21.08 -60.24 15.03
N LYS A 581 22.11 -61.11 15.00
CA LYS A 581 23.53 -60.76 14.84
C LYS A 581 24.16 -61.19 13.51
N ILE A 582 23.38 -61.76 12.60
CA ILE A 582 23.82 -62.05 11.22
C ILE A 582 23.04 -61.11 10.29
N PRO A 583 23.69 -60.13 9.64
CA PRO A 583 23.03 -59.30 8.65
C PRO A 583 22.68 -60.15 7.43
N GLY A 584 21.46 -60.00 6.94
CA GLY A 584 21.01 -60.62 5.70
C GLY A 584 20.94 -59.65 4.54
N ASN A 585 20.85 -60.21 3.34
CA ASN A 585 20.76 -59.45 2.11
C ASN A 585 19.33 -58.97 1.87
N GLN A 586 19.16 -57.68 1.60
CA GLN A 586 17.85 -57.05 1.41
C GLN A 586 17.17 -57.49 0.11
N SER A 587 17.95 -57.83 -0.93
CA SER A 587 17.42 -58.24 -2.23
C SER A 587 16.97 -59.70 -2.30
N SER A 588 17.40 -60.58 -1.38
CA SER A 588 17.16 -62.04 -1.49
C SER A 588 15.70 -62.44 -1.67
N GLU A 589 14.77 -61.79 -0.95
CA GLU A 589 13.35 -62.12 -1.03
C GLU A 589 12.73 -61.71 -2.37
N GLU A 590 13.09 -60.52 -2.87
CA GLU A 590 12.63 -60.02 -4.16
C GLU A 590 13.26 -60.80 -5.31
N ASP A 591 14.52 -61.19 -5.17
CA ASP A 591 15.24 -62.07 -6.09
C ASP A 591 14.58 -63.44 -6.23
N VAL A 592 14.19 -64.06 -5.13
CA VAL A 592 13.43 -65.33 -5.17
C VAL A 592 12.08 -65.15 -5.86
N LYS A 593 11.33 -64.09 -5.53
CA LYS A 593 10.03 -63.78 -6.16
C LYS A 593 10.19 -63.60 -7.66
N ILE A 594 11.12 -62.74 -8.07
CA ILE A 594 11.28 -62.39 -9.48
C ILE A 594 11.83 -63.56 -10.29
N VAL A 595 12.83 -64.29 -9.80
CA VAL A 595 13.41 -65.43 -10.53
C VAL A 595 12.36 -66.53 -10.71
N ARG A 596 11.52 -66.75 -9.69
CA ARG A 596 10.42 -67.70 -9.78
C ARG A 596 9.40 -67.30 -10.85
N GLU A 597 8.93 -66.05 -10.84
CA GLU A 597 8.03 -65.55 -11.89
C GLU A 597 8.68 -65.57 -13.27
N TYR A 598 9.96 -65.26 -13.33
CA TYR A 598 10.74 -65.26 -14.56
C TYR A 598 10.89 -66.67 -15.14
N TYR A 599 11.19 -67.67 -14.32
CA TYR A 599 11.23 -69.08 -14.71
C TYR A 599 9.87 -69.58 -15.19
N ASN A 600 8.78 -69.11 -14.59
CA ASN A 600 7.44 -69.42 -15.04
C ASN A 600 7.14 -68.83 -16.43
N LYS A 601 7.44 -67.54 -16.63
CA LYS A 601 7.11 -66.83 -17.88
C LYS A 601 8.06 -67.15 -19.03
N LEU A 602 9.37 -67.27 -18.78
CA LEU A 602 10.38 -67.50 -19.82
C LEU A 602 10.46 -69.00 -20.18
N PHE A 603 10.74 -69.86 -19.21
CA PHE A 603 10.94 -71.30 -19.46
C PHE A 603 9.63 -72.11 -19.45
N GLY A 604 8.51 -71.51 -19.08
CA GLY A 604 7.23 -72.22 -18.97
C GLY A 604 7.16 -73.20 -17.79
N ILE A 605 8.09 -73.10 -16.83
CA ILE A 605 8.15 -73.99 -15.67
C ILE A 605 6.90 -73.73 -14.82
N LYS A 606 6.04 -74.74 -14.68
CA LYS A 606 4.79 -74.60 -13.89
C LYS A 606 5.10 -74.66 -12.40
N ASN A 607 4.19 -74.17 -11.54
CA ASN A 607 4.36 -74.24 -10.08
C ASN A 607 4.64 -75.66 -9.58
N HIS A 608 4.03 -76.68 -10.19
CA HIS A 608 4.30 -78.07 -9.84
C HIS A 608 5.61 -78.62 -10.41
N GLN A 609 6.39 -77.88 -11.19
CA GLN A 609 7.77 -78.22 -11.61
C GLN A 609 8.80 -77.39 -10.84
N MET A 610 8.35 -76.54 -9.91
CA MET A 610 9.19 -75.73 -9.04
C MET A 610 9.27 -76.31 -7.64
N ILE A 611 10.42 -76.10 -6.99
CA ILE A 611 10.68 -76.42 -5.59
C ILE A 611 11.01 -75.12 -4.84
N PRO A 612 10.23 -74.77 -3.79
CA PRO A 612 8.96 -75.39 -3.38
C PRO A 612 7.84 -75.15 -4.41
N SER A 613 6.78 -75.97 -4.42
CA SER A 613 5.66 -75.79 -5.38
C SER A 613 4.69 -74.68 -4.97
N GLN A 614 4.50 -74.46 -3.66
CA GLN A 614 3.81 -73.30 -3.11
C GLN A 614 4.85 -72.24 -2.75
N PHE A 615 4.65 -71.02 -3.23
CA PHE A 615 5.61 -69.93 -3.00
C PHE A 615 5.82 -69.62 -1.51
N TRP A 616 4.76 -69.73 -0.69
CA TRP A 616 4.79 -69.38 0.73
C TRP A 616 5.36 -70.46 1.66
N LEU A 617 5.72 -71.64 1.15
CA LEU A 617 6.08 -72.81 2.00
C LEU A 617 7.29 -72.53 2.91
N PHE A 618 8.14 -71.56 2.54
CA PHE A 618 9.31 -71.13 3.30
C PHE A 618 9.33 -69.62 3.60
N ASP A 619 8.17 -68.96 3.71
CA ASP A 619 8.10 -67.52 4.03
C ASP A 619 8.81 -67.15 5.35
N ASN A 620 8.93 -68.12 6.27
CA ASN A 620 9.65 -67.97 7.54
C ASN A 620 11.17 -68.24 7.45
N GLY A 621 11.72 -68.51 6.26
CA GLY A 621 13.13 -68.84 6.03
C GLY A 621 13.43 -70.34 5.95
N ILE A 622 14.53 -70.69 5.26
CA ILE A 622 14.96 -72.06 4.96
C ILE A 622 16.03 -72.53 5.96
N THR A 623 15.72 -73.56 6.73
CA THR A 623 16.62 -74.13 7.76
C THR A 623 17.60 -75.16 7.20
N ILE A 624 18.64 -75.51 7.96
CA ILE A 624 19.59 -76.57 7.57
C ILE A 624 18.91 -77.92 7.34
N ASN A 625 17.88 -78.23 8.13
CA ASN A 625 17.10 -79.46 7.95
C ASN A 625 16.36 -79.43 6.61
N ASN A 626 15.80 -78.28 6.22
CA ASN A 626 15.15 -78.16 4.91
C ASN A 626 16.15 -78.33 3.76
N PHE A 627 17.39 -77.80 3.86
CA PHE A 627 18.42 -78.08 2.86
C PHE A 627 18.71 -79.58 2.73
N ASN A 628 18.87 -80.27 3.85
CA ASN A 628 19.09 -81.72 3.84
C ASN A 628 17.88 -82.47 3.26
N GLU A 629 16.65 -82.12 3.63
CA GLU A 629 15.41 -82.70 3.08
C GLU A 629 15.24 -82.43 1.59
N ILE A 630 15.67 -81.27 1.09
CA ILE A 630 15.55 -80.93 -0.33
C ILE A 630 16.55 -81.73 -1.17
N PHE A 631 17.83 -81.74 -0.75
CA PHE A 631 18.93 -82.27 -1.56
C PHE A 631 19.29 -83.73 -1.28
N ASN A 632 18.71 -84.40 -0.27
CA ASN A 632 19.07 -85.79 0.04
C ASN A 632 18.80 -86.71 -1.17
N PRO A 633 19.82 -87.43 -1.68
CA PRO A 633 19.66 -88.21 -2.92
C PRO A 633 18.69 -89.40 -2.75
N ASN A 634 18.53 -89.95 -1.54
CA ASN A 634 17.73 -91.15 -1.30
C ASN A 634 16.25 -90.87 -0.99
N ILE A 635 15.99 -89.83 -0.19
CA ILE A 635 14.67 -89.52 0.39
C ILE A 635 14.27 -88.04 0.23
N GLY A 636 15.02 -87.27 -0.56
CA GLY A 636 14.83 -85.83 -0.65
C GLY A 636 13.74 -85.41 -1.64
N PHE A 637 13.21 -84.20 -1.43
CA PHE A 637 12.15 -83.63 -2.27
C PHE A 637 12.54 -83.60 -3.76
N ILE A 638 13.81 -83.33 -4.08
CA ILE A 638 14.29 -83.31 -5.47
C ILE A 638 14.18 -84.69 -6.11
N SER A 639 14.64 -85.76 -5.44
CA SER A 639 14.60 -87.13 -5.97
C SER A 639 13.17 -87.62 -6.21
N ASP A 640 12.25 -87.33 -5.28
CA ASP A 640 10.83 -87.67 -5.45
C ASP A 640 10.18 -86.86 -6.57
N LYS A 641 10.60 -85.60 -6.73
CA LYS A 641 10.10 -84.74 -7.79
C LYS A 641 10.54 -85.21 -9.16
N ILE A 642 11.80 -85.60 -9.31
CA ILE A 642 12.34 -86.14 -10.56
C ILE A 642 11.56 -87.39 -10.96
N LYS A 643 11.38 -88.35 -10.04
CA LYS A 643 10.58 -89.57 -10.30
C LYS A 643 9.16 -89.23 -10.76
N SER A 644 8.50 -88.31 -10.05
CA SER A 644 7.15 -87.86 -10.40
C SER A 644 7.11 -87.22 -11.80
N VAL A 645 7.99 -86.28 -12.11
CA VAL A 645 7.98 -85.60 -13.41
C VAL A 645 8.28 -86.57 -14.56
N VAL A 646 9.22 -87.50 -14.39
CA VAL A 646 9.56 -88.53 -15.38
C VAL A 646 8.36 -89.47 -15.62
N GLU A 647 7.72 -89.98 -14.56
CA GLU A 647 6.57 -90.89 -14.66
C GLU A 647 5.35 -90.24 -15.32
N TYR A 648 5.02 -89.00 -14.97
CA TYR A 648 3.81 -88.32 -15.46
C TYR A 648 3.97 -87.70 -16.86
N SER A 649 5.20 -87.34 -17.27
CA SER A 649 5.42 -86.49 -18.45
C SER A 649 6.05 -87.20 -19.66
N LYS A 650 6.47 -88.48 -19.54
CA LYS A 650 7.14 -89.25 -20.62
C LYS A 650 8.34 -88.53 -21.24
N ILE A 651 9.14 -87.88 -20.41
CA ILE A 651 10.33 -87.12 -20.82
C ILE A 651 11.56 -88.02 -20.66
N ASP A 652 12.43 -88.05 -21.67
CA ASP A 652 13.64 -88.89 -21.66
C ASP A 652 14.80 -88.29 -20.83
N THR A 653 14.95 -86.95 -20.79
CA THR A 653 16.02 -86.27 -20.03
C THR A 653 15.58 -84.91 -19.48
N ILE A 654 15.96 -84.59 -18.24
CA ILE A 654 15.60 -83.36 -17.51
C ILE A 654 16.88 -82.66 -17.02
N ASP A 655 16.94 -81.34 -17.17
CA ASP A 655 17.99 -80.51 -16.56
C ASP A 655 17.51 -79.93 -15.20
N LEU A 656 18.44 -79.78 -14.25
CA LEU A 656 18.16 -79.14 -12.96
C LEU A 656 18.70 -77.72 -12.96
N MET A 657 17.85 -76.74 -12.61
CA MET A 657 18.26 -75.34 -12.45
C MET A 657 18.04 -74.89 -11.01
N LEU A 658 19.11 -74.88 -10.24
CA LEU A 658 19.16 -74.37 -8.88
C LEU A 658 19.54 -72.88 -8.90
N TYR A 659 18.70 -72.05 -8.30
CA TYR A 659 18.99 -70.67 -7.96
C TYR A 659 18.88 -70.50 -6.44
N TYR A 660 19.94 -69.97 -5.83
CA TYR A 660 19.97 -69.61 -4.43
C TYR A 660 20.41 -68.15 -4.25
N SER A 661 19.63 -67.37 -3.50
CA SER A 661 19.99 -66.00 -3.09
C SER A 661 20.08 -65.89 -1.56
N GLY A 662 21.22 -65.46 -1.04
CA GLY A 662 21.43 -65.34 0.40
C GLY A 662 22.87 -65.07 0.80
N GLU A 663 23.18 -65.33 2.07
CA GLU A 663 24.50 -65.05 2.63
C GLU A 663 25.33 -66.32 2.82
N GLY A 664 26.65 -66.17 2.72
CA GLY A 664 27.64 -67.23 2.88
C GLY A 664 28.78 -66.84 3.81
N THR A 665 29.60 -67.82 4.18
CA THR A 665 30.78 -67.60 5.01
C THR A 665 31.84 -68.71 4.81
N THR A 666 32.95 -68.64 5.55
CA THR A 666 34.01 -69.66 5.58
C THR A 666 34.16 -70.20 6.99
N ILE A 667 33.92 -71.51 7.18
CA ILE A 667 34.03 -72.21 8.46
C ILE A 667 35.04 -73.33 8.31
N GLU A 668 36.07 -73.37 9.17
CA GLU A 668 37.14 -74.38 9.13
C GLU A 668 37.85 -74.54 7.76
N GLY A 669 37.85 -73.48 6.95
CA GLY A 669 38.41 -73.50 5.59
C GLY A 669 37.45 -73.98 4.51
N ASP A 670 36.24 -74.39 4.85
CA ASP A 670 35.18 -74.74 3.90
C ASP A 670 34.22 -73.56 3.66
N LYS A 671 33.87 -73.30 2.40
CA LYS A 671 32.80 -72.36 2.04
C LYS A 671 31.43 -72.93 2.38
N CYS A 672 30.62 -72.13 3.05
CA CYS A 672 29.31 -72.53 3.58
C CYS A 672 28.24 -71.50 3.23
N ILE A 673 27.03 -71.99 2.96
CA ILE A 673 25.78 -71.20 2.95
C ILE A 673 25.33 -71.03 4.40
N ILE A 674 24.67 -69.91 4.70
CA ILE A 674 24.06 -69.63 6.01
C ILE A 674 22.55 -69.95 5.95
N PRO A 675 22.07 -71.02 6.62
CA PRO A 675 20.64 -71.29 6.77
C PRO A 675 19.94 -70.33 7.75
N TYR A 676 18.62 -70.30 7.72
CA TYR A 676 17.79 -69.44 8.60
C TYR A 676 18.10 -69.65 10.09
N ASP A 677 18.34 -70.90 10.51
CA ASP A 677 18.61 -71.31 11.88
C ASP A 677 20.11 -71.38 12.22
N ALA A 678 20.97 -70.76 11.41
CA ALA A 678 22.41 -70.71 11.65
C ALA A 678 22.76 -69.97 12.96
N ASP A 679 23.70 -70.53 13.72
CA ASP A 679 24.22 -69.98 14.97
C ASP A 679 25.76 -70.03 14.97
N LYS A 680 26.38 -68.87 15.23
CA LYS A 680 27.85 -68.71 15.30
C LYS A 680 28.51 -69.65 16.31
N ASN A 681 27.77 -70.10 17.33
CA ASN A 681 28.29 -71.02 18.35
C ASN A 681 28.17 -72.50 17.95
N LYS A 682 27.47 -72.81 16.86
CA LYS A 682 27.22 -74.18 16.39
C LYS A 682 27.72 -74.34 14.96
N ILE A 683 28.97 -74.76 14.80
CA ILE A 683 29.65 -74.98 13.50
C ILE A 683 28.81 -75.88 12.55
N HIS A 684 28.12 -76.90 13.09
CA HIS A 684 27.27 -77.79 12.30
C HIS A 684 25.94 -77.19 11.81
N SER A 685 25.60 -75.96 12.19
CA SER A 685 24.41 -75.25 11.71
C SER A 685 24.61 -74.55 10.36
N PHE A 686 25.84 -74.57 9.83
CA PHE A 686 26.18 -74.04 8.50
C PHE A 686 26.17 -75.15 7.46
N PHE A 687 25.70 -74.86 6.25
CA PHE A 687 25.56 -75.84 5.18
C PHE A 687 26.75 -75.74 4.22
N LYS A 688 27.63 -76.75 4.19
CA LYS A 688 28.87 -76.70 3.39
C LYS A 688 28.58 -76.86 1.90
N ILE A 689 29.25 -76.08 1.06
CA ILE A 689 29.14 -76.19 -0.41
C ILE A 689 29.61 -77.57 -0.91
N LYS A 690 30.65 -78.14 -0.27
CA LYS A 690 31.13 -79.50 -0.58
C LYS A 690 30.06 -80.58 -0.36
N ASP A 691 29.23 -80.42 0.67
CA ASP A 691 28.13 -81.35 0.97
C ASP A 691 27.05 -81.22 -0.10
N LEU A 692 26.66 -79.98 -0.46
CA LEU A 692 25.74 -79.72 -1.59
C LEU A 692 26.24 -80.39 -2.88
N TYR A 693 27.51 -80.21 -3.23
CA TYR A 693 28.08 -80.80 -4.43
C TYR A 693 28.12 -82.32 -4.41
N SER A 694 28.43 -82.92 -3.26
CA SER A 694 28.40 -84.38 -3.10
C SER A 694 26.98 -84.92 -3.27
N MET A 695 25.98 -84.24 -2.70
CA MET A 695 24.56 -84.60 -2.85
C MET A 695 24.09 -84.44 -4.31
N LEU A 696 24.44 -83.33 -4.97
CA LEU A 696 24.12 -83.08 -6.37
C LEU A 696 24.81 -84.07 -7.32
N HIS A 697 26.04 -84.51 -7.03
CA HIS A 697 26.74 -85.50 -7.84
C HIS A 697 26.12 -86.90 -7.70
N GLU A 698 25.59 -87.27 -6.53
CA GLU A 698 24.79 -88.49 -6.42
C GLU A 698 23.44 -88.37 -7.15
N ILE A 699 22.83 -87.17 -7.17
CA ILE A 699 21.63 -86.90 -7.96
C ILE A 699 21.93 -87.00 -9.46
N GLU A 700 23.03 -86.44 -9.95
CA GLU A 700 23.47 -86.49 -11.36
C GLU A 700 23.54 -87.93 -11.91
N LYS A 701 23.88 -88.91 -11.07
CA LYS A 701 23.97 -90.33 -11.45
C LYS A 701 22.60 -91.00 -11.64
N ILE A 702 21.50 -90.35 -11.27
CA ILE A 702 20.15 -90.86 -11.51
C ILE A 702 19.89 -90.84 -13.01
N ASP A 703 19.37 -91.95 -13.54
CA ASP A 703 18.98 -92.04 -14.95
C ASP A 703 18.02 -90.89 -15.32
N ASN A 704 18.11 -90.40 -16.55
CA ASN A 704 17.31 -89.28 -17.07
C ASN A 704 17.72 -87.87 -16.58
N ILE A 705 18.72 -87.71 -15.72
CA ILE A 705 19.28 -86.37 -15.44
C ILE A 705 20.30 -85.99 -16.51
N GLY A 706 20.13 -84.78 -17.04
CA GLY A 706 21.01 -84.15 -18.00
C GLY A 706 22.12 -83.36 -17.32
N ASP A 707 22.05 -82.03 -17.44
CA ASP A 707 23.03 -81.12 -16.84
C ASP A 707 22.43 -80.45 -15.58
N ILE A 708 23.27 -80.21 -14.58
CA ILE A 708 22.90 -79.47 -13.36
C ILE A 708 23.51 -78.07 -13.43
N PHE A 709 22.66 -77.04 -13.40
CA PHE A 709 23.05 -75.64 -13.37
C PHE A 709 22.78 -75.06 -11.98
N VAL A 710 23.80 -74.47 -11.38
CA VAL A 710 23.74 -73.89 -10.04
C VAL A 710 24.09 -72.41 -10.12
N PHE A 711 23.12 -71.54 -9.85
CA PHE A 711 23.26 -70.09 -9.78
C PHE A 711 23.25 -69.66 -8.31
N MET A 712 24.37 -69.14 -7.83
CA MET A 712 24.59 -68.76 -6.44
C MET A 712 24.77 -67.24 -6.34
N ASP A 713 23.71 -66.53 -5.98
CA ASP A 713 23.79 -65.14 -5.57
C ASP A 713 24.13 -65.06 -4.08
N VAL A 714 25.41 -65.29 -3.77
CA VAL A 714 25.91 -65.44 -2.41
C VAL A 714 27.14 -64.58 -2.15
N ASP A 715 27.09 -63.78 -1.09
CA ASP A 715 28.27 -63.11 -0.51
C ASP A 715 28.96 -64.04 0.51
N PHE A 716 30.17 -64.50 0.23
CA PHE A 716 30.97 -65.29 1.19
C PHE A 716 31.70 -64.44 2.24
N ASN A 717 31.56 -63.12 2.18
CA ASN A 717 32.21 -62.13 3.03
C ASN A 717 31.20 -61.41 3.94
N ASN A 718 30.21 -62.15 4.47
CA ASN A 718 29.26 -61.61 5.44
C ASN A 718 29.98 -60.98 6.66
N SER A 719 29.58 -59.77 7.04
CA SER A 719 30.26 -58.97 8.08
C SER A 719 30.13 -59.55 9.49
N ALA A 720 29.23 -60.50 9.71
CA ALA A 720 29.11 -61.24 10.96
C ALA A 720 30.29 -62.21 11.21
N PHE A 721 31.13 -62.49 10.20
CA PHE A 721 32.21 -63.47 10.21
C PHE A 721 33.53 -62.85 9.68
N LYS A 722 34.62 -63.64 9.69
CA LYS A 722 35.92 -63.21 9.16
C LYS A 722 35.85 -63.07 7.63
N GLN A 723 36.06 -61.85 7.13
CA GLN A 723 36.06 -61.52 5.71
C GLN A 723 37.45 -61.75 5.07
N ASN A 724 37.48 -62.13 3.79
CA ASN A 724 38.68 -62.41 2.99
C ASN A 724 38.79 -61.47 1.78
N LEU A 725 38.47 -60.19 1.98
CA LEU A 725 38.39 -59.20 0.89
C LEU A 725 39.77 -58.79 0.37
N ILE A 726 39.93 -58.71 -0.96
CA ILE A 726 41.13 -58.21 -1.64
C ILE A 726 40.77 -56.98 -2.48
N ALA A 727 41.33 -55.82 -2.15
CA ALA A 727 41.12 -54.59 -2.90
C ALA A 727 41.91 -54.58 -4.22
N SER A 728 41.30 -54.11 -5.30
CA SER A 728 41.96 -53.95 -6.60
C SER A 728 42.89 -52.72 -6.60
N GLU A 729 44.14 -52.87 -7.06
CA GLU A 729 45.08 -51.74 -7.18
C GLU A 729 44.58 -50.68 -8.18
N PRO A 730 44.67 -49.37 -7.86
CA PRO A 730 44.17 -48.32 -8.73
C PRO A 730 45.07 -48.14 -9.97
N VAL A 731 44.48 -48.26 -11.16
CA VAL A 731 45.11 -47.87 -12.43
C VAL A 731 45.16 -46.34 -12.51
N ILE A 732 46.36 -45.76 -12.45
CA ILE A 732 46.60 -44.32 -12.67
C ILE A 732 46.39 -44.02 -14.17
N ASP A 733 45.25 -43.40 -14.50
CA ASP A 733 44.93 -42.96 -15.87
C ASP A 733 45.54 -41.58 -16.16
N ASP A 734 46.61 -41.57 -16.95
CA ASP A 734 47.40 -40.37 -17.22
C ASP A 734 47.42 -40.03 -18.72
N LYS A 735 46.32 -39.47 -19.26
CA LYS A 735 46.33 -38.90 -20.63
C LYS A 735 45.48 -37.63 -20.83
N LYS A 736 46.12 -36.47 -20.60
CA LYS A 736 45.97 -35.26 -21.45
C LYS A 736 47.16 -35.15 -22.41
N LYS A 737 46.95 -35.39 -23.72
CA LYS A 737 47.50 -34.56 -24.84
C LYS A 737 47.15 -35.13 -26.23
N LYS A 738 46.64 -34.25 -27.10
CA LYS A 738 46.39 -34.44 -28.54
C LYS A 738 47.69 -34.53 -29.36
N LYS A 739 47.80 -35.46 -30.33
CA LYS A 739 47.92 -35.22 -31.80
C LYS A 739 48.43 -36.43 -32.62
N LYS A 740 47.63 -36.80 -33.64
CA LYS A 740 47.91 -37.33 -35.01
C LYS A 740 48.87 -38.54 -35.25
N LYS A 741 48.23 -39.65 -35.68
CA LYS A 741 48.54 -40.65 -36.74
C LYS A 741 49.99 -41.15 -36.97
N LYS A 742 50.24 -42.44 -36.68
CA LYS A 742 50.70 -43.47 -37.65
C LYS A 742 50.62 -44.90 -37.08
N LYS A 743 50.24 -45.86 -37.95
CA LYS A 743 50.04 -47.31 -37.73
C LYS A 743 51.20 -48.01 -37.01
N LYS A 744 50.91 -48.89 -36.04
CA LYS A 744 51.62 -50.18 -35.82
C LYS A 744 50.84 -51.12 -34.87
N LYS A 745 50.79 -52.39 -35.30
CA LYS A 745 50.39 -53.66 -34.67
C LYS A 745 49.74 -53.65 -33.27
N LYS A 746 48.54 -54.26 -33.20
CA LYS A 746 47.92 -54.84 -32.00
C LYS A 746 48.93 -55.76 -31.31
N ASN A 747 49.46 -55.35 -30.15
CA ASN A 747 49.82 -56.30 -29.11
C ASN A 747 48.54 -56.54 -28.32
N VAL A 748 48.14 -57.80 -28.28
CA VAL A 748 47.10 -58.29 -27.36
C VAL A 748 47.74 -58.22 -25.97
N GLU A 749 47.23 -57.35 -25.11
CA GLU A 749 47.47 -57.46 -23.67
C GLU A 749 46.74 -58.74 -23.23
N GLU A 750 47.49 -59.77 -22.84
CA GLU A 750 46.96 -60.95 -22.18
C GLU A 750 46.29 -60.51 -20.88
N ILE A 751 44.96 -60.60 -20.85
CA ILE A 751 44.17 -60.51 -19.63
C ILE A 751 44.54 -61.76 -18.82
N VAL A 752 45.24 -61.58 -17.69
CA VAL A 752 45.41 -62.64 -16.69
C VAL A 752 43.99 -63.03 -16.25
N GLN A 753 43.50 -64.19 -16.71
CA GLN A 753 42.20 -64.69 -16.28
C GLN A 753 42.28 -65.00 -14.77
N PRO A 754 41.36 -64.47 -13.94
CA PRO A 754 41.27 -64.87 -12.54
C PRO A 754 40.98 -66.38 -12.51
N VAL A 755 41.79 -67.09 -11.72
CA VAL A 755 41.66 -68.54 -11.54
C VAL A 755 40.43 -68.79 -10.66
N PHE A 756 39.55 -69.70 -11.08
CA PHE A 756 38.38 -70.09 -10.29
C PHE A 756 38.82 -70.69 -8.94
N PRO A 757 38.19 -70.33 -7.80
CA PRO A 757 38.62 -70.82 -6.48
C PRO A 757 38.61 -72.35 -6.38
N GLU A 758 39.74 -72.96 -6.02
CA GLU A 758 39.89 -74.43 -5.93
C GLU A 758 38.85 -75.07 -4.99
N GLU A 759 38.49 -74.36 -3.91
CA GLU A 759 37.51 -74.78 -2.91
C GLU A 759 36.06 -74.83 -3.39
N LEU A 760 35.76 -74.19 -4.53
CA LEU A 760 34.42 -74.15 -5.14
C LEU A 760 34.28 -75.05 -6.38
N ILE A 761 35.34 -75.78 -6.76
CA ILE A 761 35.32 -76.67 -7.94
C ILE A 761 34.34 -77.82 -7.66
N PRO A 762 33.23 -77.94 -8.42
CA PRO A 762 32.30 -79.04 -8.28
C PRO A 762 32.83 -80.34 -8.95
N PRO A 763 32.26 -81.51 -8.62
CA PRO A 763 32.44 -82.75 -9.37
C PRO A 763 32.05 -82.61 -10.86
N THR A 764 32.50 -83.56 -11.68
CA THR A 764 32.21 -83.60 -13.14
C THR A 764 30.72 -83.49 -13.41
N GLY A 765 30.32 -82.78 -14.47
CA GLY A 765 28.91 -82.68 -14.89
C GLY A 765 28.07 -81.55 -14.27
N ILE A 766 28.58 -80.82 -13.26
CA ILE A 766 27.88 -79.69 -12.64
C ILE A 766 28.46 -78.36 -13.15
N THR A 767 27.58 -77.46 -13.64
CA THR A 767 27.95 -76.09 -14.03
C THR A 767 27.53 -75.10 -12.95
N THR A 768 28.46 -74.29 -12.44
CA THR A 768 28.18 -73.33 -11.37
C THR A 768 28.50 -71.89 -11.77
N PHE A 769 27.59 -71.00 -11.40
CA PHE A 769 27.71 -69.55 -11.50
C PHE A 769 27.69 -68.97 -10.09
N TYR A 770 28.70 -68.20 -9.73
CA TYR A 770 28.74 -67.46 -8.47
C TYR A 770 28.69 -65.96 -8.74
N ALA A 771 27.94 -65.23 -7.92
CA ALA A 771 27.76 -63.79 -8.06
C ALA A 771 29.07 -62.99 -7.93
N ALA A 772 30.01 -63.45 -7.12
CA ALA A 772 31.28 -62.78 -6.86
C ALA A 772 32.42 -63.79 -6.67
N ASN A 773 33.66 -63.33 -6.74
CA ASN A 773 34.80 -64.10 -6.24
C ASN A 773 34.70 -64.27 -4.71
N THR A 774 35.29 -65.32 -4.14
CA THR A 774 35.30 -65.56 -2.69
C THR A 774 36.03 -64.46 -1.90
N THR A 775 36.78 -63.60 -2.60
CA THR A 775 37.50 -62.44 -2.05
C THR A 775 36.83 -61.09 -2.36
N GLU A 776 35.61 -61.09 -2.88
CA GLU A 776 34.83 -59.91 -3.25
C GLU A 776 33.45 -59.94 -2.56
N LYS A 777 32.70 -58.84 -2.63
CA LYS A 777 31.31 -58.76 -2.16
C LYS A 777 30.34 -58.87 -3.34
N SER A 778 29.12 -59.34 -3.08
CA SER A 778 27.98 -59.13 -3.96
C SER A 778 27.18 -57.89 -3.54
N TYR A 779 26.61 -57.19 -4.52
CA TYR A 779 25.92 -55.92 -4.29
C TYR A 779 24.50 -55.94 -4.86
N ASP A 780 23.65 -55.09 -4.28
CA ASP A 780 22.30 -54.81 -4.77
C ASP A 780 22.34 -53.79 -5.92
N HIS A 781 21.41 -53.93 -6.87
CA HIS A 781 21.28 -53.04 -8.01
C HIS A 781 20.76 -51.66 -7.56
N PRO A 782 21.37 -50.53 -7.95
CA PRO A 782 21.01 -49.21 -7.43
C PRO A 782 19.57 -48.79 -7.77
N ASP A 783 19.07 -49.23 -8.93
CA ASP A 783 17.75 -48.84 -9.46
C ASP A 783 16.69 -49.96 -9.41
N SER A 784 16.99 -51.10 -8.78
CA SER A 784 16.09 -52.28 -8.72
C SER A 784 16.26 -52.95 -7.37
N ASN A 785 15.19 -53.46 -6.76
CA ASN A 785 15.25 -54.16 -5.46
C ASN A 785 15.86 -55.58 -5.57
N ASN A 786 16.83 -55.79 -6.46
CA ASN A 786 17.41 -57.10 -6.80
C ASN A 786 18.94 -57.08 -6.71
N GLY A 787 19.57 -58.24 -6.51
CA GLY A 787 21.03 -58.39 -6.62
C GLY A 787 21.52 -58.03 -8.02
N ILE A 788 22.68 -57.36 -8.14
CA ILE A 788 23.26 -56.98 -9.45
C ILE A 788 23.52 -58.22 -10.32
N PHE A 789 23.99 -59.31 -9.71
CA PHE A 789 24.16 -60.58 -10.41
C PHE A 789 22.83 -61.10 -10.95
N THR A 790 21.81 -61.20 -10.10
CA THR A 790 20.48 -61.67 -10.49
C THR A 790 19.86 -60.81 -11.58
N TYR A 791 19.96 -59.48 -11.48
CA TYR A 791 19.49 -58.56 -12.49
C TYR A 791 20.07 -58.84 -13.89
N TYR A 792 21.41 -58.98 -13.99
CA TYR A 792 22.07 -59.27 -15.26
C TYR A 792 21.93 -60.73 -15.69
N MET A 793 21.79 -61.68 -14.77
CA MET A 793 21.47 -63.06 -15.10
C MET A 793 20.14 -63.14 -15.85
N LEU A 794 19.10 -62.50 -15.31
CA LEU A 794 17.77 -62.49 -15.92
C LEU A 794 17.78 -61.78 -17.27
N LYS A 795 18.42 -60.62 -17.39
CA LYS A 795 18.59 -59.95 -18.69
C LYS A 795 19.35 -60.79 -19.71
N GLY A 796 20.42 -61.46 -19.27
CA GLY A 796 21.19 -62.35 -20.11
C GLY A 796 20.32 -63.47 -20.67
N LEU A 797 19.55 -64.15 -19.81
CA LEU A 797 18.59 -65.18 -20.20
C LEU A 797 17.44 -64.65 -21.07
N ARG A 798 17.06 -63.37 -20.92
CA ARG A 798 16.08 -62.71 -21.80
C ARG A 798 16.53 -62.67 -23.26
N GLY A 799 17.84 -62.71 -23.50
CA GLY A 799 18.42 -62.57 -24.83
C GLY A 799 19.53 -61.52 -24.93
N ASP A 800 19.75 -60.70 -23.91
CA ASP A 800 20.80 -59.69 -23.94
C ASP A 800 22.22 -60.30 -24.01
N ALA A 801 22.37 -61.59 -23.67
CA ALA A 801 23.64 -62.33 -23.77
C ALA A 801 23.92 -62.94 -25.16
N ASP A 802 22.94 -62.95 -26.07
CA ASP A 802 23.08 -63.53 -27.42
C ASP A 802 24.13 -62.77 -28.25
N ASN A 803 25.01 -63.51 -28.92
CA ASN A 803 26.01 -62.95 -29.84
C ASN A 803 25.44 -62.66 -31.25
N GLY A 804 24.17 -63.00 -31.48
CA GLY A 804 23.45 -62.85 -32.74
C GLY A 804 23.16 -64.17 -33.46
N ASP A 805 23.51 -65.32 -32.87
CA ASP A 805 23.20 -66.66 -33.39
C ASP A 805 21.88 -67.24 -32.85
N LYS A 806 21.18 -66.49 -32.00
CA LYS A 806 19.90 -66.83 -31.35
C LYS A 806 19.98 -68.03 -30.41
N ALA A 807 21.17 -68.44 -30.00
CA ALA A 807 21.39 -69.47 -28.99
C ALA A 807 22.16 -68.87 -27.82
N ILE A 808 21.64 -69.01 -26.60
CA ILE A 808 22.37 -68.54 -25.42
C ILE A 808 23.13 -69.72 -24.83
N THR A 809 24.45 -69.72 -24.95
CA THR A 809 25.34 -70.72 -24.35
C THR A 809 25.73 -70.36 -22.91
N VAL A 810 26.23 -71.35 -22.17
CA VAL A 810 26.78 -71.16 -20.80
C VAL A 810 27.89 -70.11 -20.81
N GLU A 811 28.80 -70.16 -21.78
CA GLU A 811 29.89 -69.20 -21.91
C GLU A 811 29.40 -67.79 -22.23
N GLU A 812 28.42 -67.63 -23.12
CA GLU A 812 27.84 -66.33 -23.46
C GLU A 812 27.12 -65.68 -22.28
N LEU A 813 26.30 -66.46 -21.58
CA LEU A 813 25.61 -65.98 -20.39
C LEU A 813 26.62 -65.53 -19.33
N HIS A 814 27.67 -66.31 -19.08
CA HIS A 814 28.71 -65.92 -18.13
C HIS A 814 29.46 -64.66 -18.56
N ASN A 815 29.88 -64.57 -19.82
CA ASN A 815 30.61 -63.41 -20.33
C ASN A 815 29.77 -62.13 -20.26
N TYR A 816 28.47 -62.23 -20.56
CA TYR A 816 27.52 -61.13 -20.40
C TYR A 816 27.39 -60.72 -18.94
N ILE A 817 27.11 -61.65 -18.03
CA ILE A 817 26.94 -61.37 -16.61
C ILE A 817 28.23 -60.76 -16.05
N ARG A 818 29.38 -61.41 -16.27
CA ARG A 818 30.68 -60.98 -15.76
C ARG A 818 31.02 -59.56 -16.21
N LYS A 819 30.84 -59.25 -17.50
CA LYS A 819 31.11 -57.92 -18.04
C LYS A 819 30.22 -56.86 -17.40
N ASN A 820 28.90 -57.05 -17.42
CA ASN A 820 27.97 -56.03 -16.95
C ASN A 820 28.00 -55.83 -15.43
N VAL A 821 28.13 -56.92 -14.66
CA VAL A 821 28.29 -56.83 -13.19
C VAL A 821 29.59 -56.12 -12.84
N HIS A 822 30.71 -56.49 -13.47
CA HIS A 822 32.01 -55.86 -13.22
C HIS A 822 32.01 -54.38 -13.63
N ASP A 823 31.51 -54.02 -14.81
CA ASP A 823 31.46 -52.63 -15.27
C ASP A 823 30.59 -51.75 -14.36
N THR A 824 29.43 -52.27 -13.93
CA THR A 824 28.49 -51.56 -13.04
C THR A 824 29.10 -51.36 -11.66
N THR A 825 29.63 -52.43 -11.06
CA THR A 825 30.24 -52.35 -9.72
C THR A 825 31.57 -51.63 -9.71
N LYS A 826 32.36 -51.65 -10.79
CA LYS A 826 33.56 -50.80 -10.92
C LYS A 826 33.22 -49.32 -10.94
N SER A 827 32.08 -48.95 -11.55
CA SER A 827 31.59 -47.56 -11.55
C SER A 827 31.07 -47.13 -10.17
N LEU A 828 30.43 -48.03 -9.42
CA LEU A 828 29.81 -47.74 -8.13
C LEU A 828 30.78 -47.89 -6.94
N TYR A 829 31.66 -48.88 -7.01
CA TYR A 829 32.50 -49.41 -5.93
C TYR A 829 33.94 -49.64 -6.42
N SER A 830 34.60 -48.56 -6.87
CA SER A 830 35.91 -48.59 -7.54
C SER A 830 37.03 -49.35 -6.81
N SER A 831 36.93 -49.53 -5.49
CA SER A 831 37.91 -50.25 -4.66
C SER A 831 37.72 -51.76 -4.59
N LEU A 832 36.49 -52.25 -4.80
CA LEU A 832 36.08 -53.66 -4.66
C LEU A 832 35.00 -54.00 -5.70
N PRO A 833 35.36 -54.04 -7.01
CA PRO A 833 34.41 -54.46 -8.03
C PRO A 833 34.01 -55.93 -7.84
N GLN A 834 32.78 -56.26 -8.22
CA GLN A 834 32.23 -57.61 -8.17
C GLN A 834 32.53 -58.32 -9.50
N THR A 835 33.16 -59.49 -9.42
CA THR A 835 33.52 -60.32 -10.57
C THR A 835 32.86 -61.70 -10.45
N PRO A 836 31.72 -61.93 -11.13
CA PRO A 836 31.09 -63.24 -11.19
C PRO A 836 32.04 -64.35 -11.68
N GLN A 837 31.89 -65.55 -11.13
CA GLN A 837 32.73 -66.72 -11.45
C GLN A 837 31.91 -67.81 -12.14
N LEU A 838 32.52 -68.53 -13.09
CA LEU A 838 31.94 -69.70 -13.76
C LEU A 838 32.88 -70.88 -13.64
N PHE A 839 32.33 -72.04 -13.32
CA PHE A 839 32.95 -73.34 -13.58
C PHE A 839 32.06 -74.16 -14.50
N THR A 840 32.61 -74.67 -15.60
CA THR A 840 31.92 -75.59 -16.51
C THR A 840 32.91 -76.44 -17.30
N GLU A 841 32.55 -77.70 -17.56
CA GLU A 841 33.24 -78.58 -18.50
C GLU A 841 32.65 -78.47 -19.93
N LYS A 842 31.50 -77.80 -20.08
CA LYS A 842 30.72 -77.71 -21.34
C LYS A 842 30.35 -76.25 -21.67
N PRO A 843 31.34 -75.37 -21.97
CA PRO A 843 31.08 -73.94 -22.21
C PRO A 843 30.10 -73.67 -23.36
N ASN A 844 30.11 -74.52 -24.39
CA ASN A 844 29.24 -74.40 -25.58
C ASN A 844 27.83 -74.99 -25.38
N ARG A 845 27.44 -75.39 -24.17
CA ARG A 845 26.10 -75.93 -23.88
C ARG A 845 25.06 -74.81 -24.04
N VAL A 846 24.09 -75.00 -24.93
CA VAL A 846 23.00 -74.03 -25.21
C VAL A 846 21.90 -74.10 -24.15
N LEU A 847 21.75 -73.08 -23.30
CA LEU A 847 20.70 -73.01 -22.28
C LEU A 847 19.31 -72.83 -22.88
N LEU A 848 19.17 -71.93 -23.86
CA LEU A 848 17.91 -71.67 -24.55
C LEU A 848 18.16 -71.10 -25.96
N ARG A 849 17.14 -71.21 -26.83
CA ARG A 849 17.12 -70.58 -28.15
C ARG A 849 16.03 -69.54 -28.24
N LEU A 850 16.38 -68.38 -28.76
CA LEU A 850 15.49 -67.25 -29.01
C LEU A 850 14.71 -67.45 -30.33
N PRO A 851 13.54 -66.81 -30.50
CA PRO A 851 12.71 -66.94 -31.71
C PRO A 851 13.37 -66.37 -32.98
#